data_AF-A0A965GCJ4-F1
#
_entry.id   AF-A0A965GCJ4-F1
#
_cell.length_a   1.000
_cell.length_b   1.000
_cell.length_c   1.000
_cell.angle_alpha   90.00
_cell.angle_beta   90.00
_cell.angle_gamma   90.00
#
_symmetry.space_group_name_H-M   'P 1'
#
loop_
_entity.id
_entity.type
_entity.pdbx_description
1 polymer ?
#
loop_
_entity_poly.entity_id
_entity_poly.type
_entity_poly.pdbx_seq_one_letter_code
_entity_poly.pdbx_strand_id
1 'polypeptide(L)'
;MAIRRQEVALIWTDDVGFGGVAQYAHSMALGLKASGFTVVFVQPQGDTYLQRERTRQSITHIFFPGDPTSAFINSLSHHQFADIVLNQVQPSFILFANCCPFSNLASRETAALQNVPFVVTEGFAEAYLSTSMPFLVERNELNYAQSFEVIGVSLYTLSILRSHFRLPSHLGKLIHYGRPERFFIPANRASRMIKRSELGIADSTCVVTMLARLSAVKGHDILLAALTKFIQSTNTHSIRVVIAGTGELEGELQSKILEGGLSNYVTLLSHVDETDALLDASDMFVLPTRAEGMPLAIMEAMAKGLPVCATAVSGIPEQLGGCGLLLPDPGVNRDETIDALASAIATLSSDHQGRTDMGRRLRERAQTMFTEDRMLRETLQVLERACLPSGDYVSEGLEVVRPDSAFPCMIKGNPDAQPWPYLRREANHNWYVDSRAPMVGFLSRDEAHILYNTARANSSFLALEIGAWLGWSACHLALGGVQLDVIDPLLKRADFRQSVEQSLEAAGVRERVTLHPGQSPELVRELGANGKRWGLIFIDGDHDGSAPKIDAETCEQFAATDALVLFHDLASPDVSAGLEYFRSRGWNVMVYHTMQVMGVAWRGNAVPLQHFPDPGIGVALPAHLSSFPLSPSPIHTSEPNAQDKSGKPDEAIGNNPRTPLDSPFLHALSRMAEDCIAEARSILAAAERSNPLNAALVTQVIAEHRLGIDNPAAGTPAQLMRRFPGSHRLMSHLRGVFKTSKDVHNYLIADWLTHNGFLEPTEGEVMQEFDRITAAIRDFTFLSRQRLWTLFCAVRQLCLDDVPGDIVECGTWRGGSAALLAATVKRYSQRPRRVWCCDTFTGMPAATDADIHRGVHANETPWGEGSLVAPRSEYLDVITTRLQVQDTVTAVPGLFENTLPRLVRQVSEIALLHADGDWYTSTATILSCLLPNLVNGGIIQIDDYGFWDGCRRAVHEYETRCLYRFNLQAIDDTGVWHRVGMESSAGTSDQIIEFAEACALAGAEEESVRLATVALAFQPNSIRARQLVVDANAKTQSTVDSTVAHARELLGTGRGSQAIKALQALVAQLPPDHLKASFWLALIDASLVENRLGEALQICQALIQRHPDDDDVICRYATVYLALNDTPSAVEVLRPVLVSSQRMYKSRVLLAKIATILDDRGLVVSALEPVLASDAPESTFDPSLHQMYQQAQRP
;
A
#
# COMPACT_ATOMS: atom_id res chain seq x y z
N MET A 1 -26.36 -34.29 -2.41
CA MET A 1 -24.95 -33.91 -2.64
C MET A 1 -24.89 -32.40 -2.86
N ALA A 2 -24.76 -31.61 -1.79
CA ALA A 2 -24.45 -30.20 -1.93
C ALA A 2 -22.97 -30.10 -2.34
N ILE A 3 -22.73 -29.60 -3.54
CA ILE A 3 -21.40 -29.39 -4.12
C ILE A 3 -20.69 -28.36 -3.23
N ARG A 4 -19.51 -28.69 -2.67
CA ARG A 4 -18.63 -27.74 -1.97
C ARG A 4 -18.49 -26.47 -2.81
N ARG A 5 -18.71 -25.29 -2.24
CA ARG A 5 -17.95 -24.12 -2.69
C ARG A 5 -16.53 -24.34 -2.17
N GLN A 6 -15.60 -24.63 -3.08
CA GLN A 6 -14.18 -24.67 -2.75
C GLN A 6 -13.76 -23.25 -2.35
N GLU A 7 -13.16 -23.09 -1.17
CA GLU A 7 -12.70 -21.77 -0.69
C GLU A 7 -11.60 -21.24 -1.63
N VAL A 8 -11.70 -19.96 -1.97
CA VAL A 8 -10.82 -19.30 -2.93
C VAL A 8 -9.90 -18.35 -2.19
N ALA A 9 -8.59 -18.57 -2.29
CA ALA A 9 -7.56 -17.69 -1.75
C ALA A 9 -7.03 -16.78 -2.85
N LEU A 10 -7.10 -15.47 -2.65
CA LEU A 10 -6.54 -14.48 -3.58
C LEU A 10 -5.20 -13.96 -3.05
N ILE A 11 -4.12 -14.14 -3.80
CA ILE A 11 -2.84 -13.49 -3.51
C ILE A 11 -2.69 -12.29 -4.44
N TRP A 12 -2.35 -11.13 -3.89
CA TRP A 12 -2.24 -9.89 -4.63
C TRP A 12 -0.88 -9.24 -4.39
N THR A 13 -0.14 -8.95 -5.47
CA THR A 13 1.16 -8.30 -5.39
C THR A 13 1.39 -7.37 -6.57
N ASP A 14 2.11 -6.28 -6.35
CA ASP A 14 2.60 -5.35 -7.37
C ASP A 14 4.07 -5.64 -7.77
N ASP A 15 4.67 -6.71 -7.22
CA ASP A 15 6.02 -7.16 -7.58
C ASP A 15 6.04 -7.75 -9.00
N VAL A 16 7.02 -7.34 -9.79
CA VAL A 16 7.21 -7.78 -11.19
C VAL A 16 7.73 -9.22 -11.34
N GLY A 17 7.83 -9.97 -10.23
CA GLY A 17 8.14 -11.39 -10.19
C GLY A 17 9.61 -11.71 -9.87
N PHE A 18 10.35 -10.79 -9.27
CA PHE A 18 11.76 -10.98 -8.92
C PHE A 18 12.08 -10.57 -7.47
N GLY A 19 12.93 -11.34 -6.80
CA GLY A 19 13.42 -11.01 -5.46
C GLY A 19 12.58 -11.59 -4.33
N GLY A 20 12.71 -11.00 -3.13
CA GLY A 20 12.23 -11.62 -1.90
C GLY A 20 10.70 -11.73 -1.80
N VAL A 21 9.98 -10.66 -2.16
CA VAL A 21 8.51 -10.62 -2.10
C VAL A 21 7.91 -11.60 -3.11
N ALA A 22 8.44 -11.65 -4.33
CA ALA A 22 8.03 -12.65 -5.33
C ALA A 22 8.20 -14.10 -4.86
N GLN A 23 9.32 -14.40 -4.18
CA GLN A 23 9.59 -15.73 -3.62
C GLN A 23 8.63 -16.08 -2.48
N TYR A 24 8.38 -15.12 -1.58
CA TYR A 24 7.40 -15.28 -0.51
C TYR A 24 6.00 -15.54 -1.07
N ALA A 25 5.53 -14.68 -1.98
CA ALA A 25 4.21 -14.82 -2.60
C ALA A 25 4.08 -16.15 -3.36
N HIS A 26 5.15 -16.60 -4.03
CA HIS A 26 5.18 -17.93 -4.65
C HIS A 26 5.02 -19.05 -3.64
N SER A 27 5.80 -19.03 -2.55
CA SER A 27 5.75 -20.03 -1.48
C SER A 27 4.36 -20.10 -0.86
N MET A 28 3.76 -18.95 -0.58
CA MET A 28 2.38 -18.86 -0.08
C MET A 28 1.35 -19.42 -1.06
N ALA A 29 1.52 -19.19 -2.37
CA ALA A 29 0.62 -19.73 -3.38
C ALA A 29 0.64 -21.26 -3.41
N LEU A 30 1.83 -21.86 -3.31
CA LEU A 30 1.97 -23.31 -3.25
C LEU A 30 1.45 -23.88 -1.93
N GLY A 31 1.77 -23.24 -0.80
CA GLY A 31 1.32 -23.64 0.53
C GLY A 31 -0.20 -23.63 0.66
N LEU A 32 -0.86 -22.56 0.21
CA LEU A 32 -2.32 -22.45 0.22
C LEU A 32 -2.98 -23.51 -0.66
N LYS A 33 -2.41 -23.79 -1.84
CA LYS A 33 -2.89 -24.86 -2.70
C LYS A 33 -2.76 -26.23 -2.02
N ALA A 34 -1.63 -26.49 -1.36
CA ALA A 34 -1.42 -27.74 -0.62
C ALA A 34 -2.39 -27.90 0.56
N SER A 35 -2.80 -26.79 1.20
CA SER A 35 -3.85 -26.75 2.22
C SER A 35 -5.28 -26.89 1.66
N GLY A 36 -5.45 -27.05 0.34
CA GLY A 36 -6.74 -27.34 -0.29
C GLY A 36 -7.50 -26.15 -0.87
N PHE A 37 -6.93 -24.93 -0.80
CA PHE A 37 -7.55 -23.74 -1.40
C PHE A 37 -7.44 -23.74 -2.92
N THR A 38 -8.47 -23.18 -3.58
CA THR A 38 -8.32 -22.72 -4.96
C THR A 38 -7.58 -21.40 -4.94
N VAL A 39 -6.40 -21.33 -5.56
CA VAL A 39 -5.55 -20.13 -5.51
C VAL A 39 -5.66 -19.32 -6.80
N VAL A 40 -5.94 -18.02 -6.66
CA VAL A 40 -5.89 -17.02 -7.72
C VAL A 40 -4.80 -16.00 -7.39
N PHE A 41 -4.00 -15.62 -8.38
CA PHE A 41 -2.80 -14.80 -8.19
C PHE A 41 -2.87 -13.54 -9.07
N VAL A 42 -2.96 -12.36 -8.44
CA VAL A 42 -2.98 -11.05 -9.11
C VAL A 42 -1.59 -10.44 -9.08
N GLN A 43 -1.04 -10.12 -10.26
CA GLN A 43 0.34 -9.63 -10.41
C GLN A 43 0.54 -8.83 -11.70
N PRO A 44 1.66 -8.10 -11.88
CA PRO A 44 2.04 -7.51 -13.16
C PRO A 44 2.26 -8.59 -14.24
N GLN A 45 2.07 -8.22 -15.52
CA GLN A 45 2.33 -9.14 -16.63
C GLN A 45 3.84 -9.43 -16.76
N GLY A 46 4.21 -10.70 -16.92
CA GLY A 46 5.60 -11.12 -17.11
C GLY A 46 5.72 -12.57 -17.56
N ASP A 47 6.95 -13.02 -17.82
CA ASP A 47 7.32 -14.43 -18.05
C ASP A 47 8.51 -14.81 -17.17
N THR A 48 8.24 -14.99 -15.87
CA THR A 48 9.24 -15.41 -14.89
C THR A 48 9.16 -16.92 -14.63
N TYR A 49 10.25 -17.53 -14.16
CA TYR A 49 10.24 -18.96 -13.84
C TYR A 49 9.19 -19.29 -12.76
N LEU A 50 9.05 -18.43 -11.74
CA LEU A 50 8.08 -18.59 -10.66
C LEU A 50 6.64 -18.60 -11.18
N GLN A 51 6.32 -17.77 -12.18
CA GLN A 51 5.01 -17.77 -12.83
C GLN A 51 4.78 -19.06 -13.62
N ARG A 52 5.78 -19.51 -14.38
CA ARG A 52 5.69 -20.79 -15.13
C ARG A 52 5.47 -21.97 -14.20
N GLU A 53 6.12 -21.99 -13.05
CA GLU A 53 5.92 -23.01 -12.02
C GLU A 53 4.51 -22.96 -11.42
N ARG A 54 4.01 -21.77 -11.03
CA ARG A 54 2.62 -21.60 -10.58
C ARG A 54 1.60 -22.07 -11.62
N THR A 55 1.83 -21.76 -12.90
CA THR A 55 0.98 -22.23 -14.01
C THR A 55 0.99 -23.76 -14.14
N ARG A 56 2.16 -24.41 -14.02
CA ARG A 56 2.25 -25.90 -13.99
C ARG A 56 1.49 -26.50 -12.82
N GLN A 57 1.43 -25.79 -11.71
CA GLN A 57 0.63 -26.14 -10.54
C GLN A 57 -0.85 -25.75 -10.70
N SER A 58 -1.34 -25.40 -11.89
CA SER A 58 -2.75 -25.00 -12.12
C SER A 58 -3.23 -23.89 -11.17
N ILE A 59 -2.38 -22.90 -10.91
CA ILE A 59 -2.76 -21.66 -10.21
C ILE A 59 -3.24 -20.66 -11.27
N THR A 60 -4.37 -20.01 -11.01
CA THR A 60 -4.95 -19.03 -11.95
C THR A 60 -4.26 -17.69 -11.78
N HIS A 61 -3.90 -17.03 -12.89
CA HIS A 61 -3.25 -15.73 -12.89
C HIS A 61 -4.18 -14.65 -13.46
N ILE A 62 -4.22 -13.49 -12.80
CA ILE A 62 -4.86 -12.26 -13.29
C ILE A 62 -3.79 -11.18 -13.36
N PHE A 63 -3.72 -10.47 -14.48
CA PHE A 63 -2.68 -9.47 -14.72
C PHE A 63 -3.21 -8.05 -14.61
N PHE A 64 -2.40 -7.15 -14.04
CA PHE A 64 -2.71 -5.72 -14.11
C PHE A 64 -2.80 -5.25 -15.57
N PRO A 65 -3.71 -4.30 -15.87
CA PRO A 65 -3.77 -3.69 -17.19
C PRO A 65 -2.56 -2.78 -17.43
N GLY A 66 -2.03 -2.78 -18.65
CA GLY A 66 -0.95 -1.89 -19.07
C GLY A 66 0.47 -2.45 -18.87
N ASP A 67 1.46 -1.56 -18.92
CA ASP A 67 2.87 -1.93 -18.83
C ASP A 67 3.27 -2.33 -17.39
N PRO A 68 4.10 -3.38 -17.19
CA PRO A 68 4.50 -3.83 -15.85
C PRO A 68 5.18 -2.75 -15.00
N THR A 69 5.84 -1.76 -15.61
CA THR A 69 6.48 -0.65 -14.86
C THR A 69 5.47 0.29 -14.22
N SER A 70 4.22 0.30 -14.69
CA SER A 70 3.12 1.09 -14.12
C SER A 70 2.39 0.40 -12.97
N ALA A 71 2.73 -0.86 -12.66
CA ALA A 71 1.99 -1.67 -11.69
C ALA A 71 1.92 -1.04 -10.30
N PHE A 72 3.01 -0.43 -9.82
CA PHE A 72 3.00 0.28 -8.53
C PHE A 72 1.97 1.42 -8.53
N ILE A 73 1.96 2.27 -9.56
CA ILE A 73 1.00 3.37 -9.70
C ILE A 73 -0.44 2.85 -9.83
N ASN A 74 -0.66 1.80 -10.63
CA ASN A 74 -1.96 1.16 -10.75
C ASN A 74 -2.45 0.62 -9.40
N SER A 75 -1.55 0.03 -8.60
CA SER A 75 -1.88 -0.47 -7.26
C SER A 75 -2.32 0.64 -6.30
N LEU A 76 -1.92 1.89 -6.54
CA LEU A 76 -2.29 3.04 -5.72
C LEU A 76 -3.70 3.56 -6.00
N SER A 77 -4.20 3.54 -7.23
CA SER A 77 -5.41 4.32 -7.59
C SER A 77 -6.47 3.55 -8.38
N HIS A 78 -6.19 2.33 -8.86
CA HIS A 78 -7.03 1.66 -9.84
C HIS A 78 -8.18 0.82 -9.23
N HIS A 79 -9.11 1.48 -8.52
CA HIS A 79 -10.24 0.84 -7.83
C HIS A 79 -11.13 -0.02 -8.71
N GLN A 80 -11.36 0.41 -9.96
CA GLN A 80 -12.22 -0.33 -10.90
C GLN A 80 -11.66 -1.71 -11.24
N PHE A 81 -10.34 -1.83 -11.39
CA PHE A 81 -9.70 -3.12 -11.63
C PHE A 81 -9.87 -4.04 -10.41
N ALA A 82 -9.65 -3.51 -9.20
CA ALA A 82 -9.89 -4.25 -7.98
C ALA A 82 -11.35 -4.73 -7.86
N ASP A 83 -12.31 -3.85 -8.14
CA ASP A 83 -13.74 -4.17 -8.07
C ASP A 83 -14.11 -5.31 -9.03
N ILE A 84 -13.64 -5.27 -10.29
CA ILE A 84 -13.86 -6.34 -11.28
C ILE A 84 -13.28 -7.67 -10.78
N VAL A 85 -12.04 -7.67 -10.30
CA VAL A 85 -11.37 -8.89 -9.84
C VAL A 85 -12.10 -9.50 -8.65
N LEU A 86 -12.44 -8.69 -7.64
CA LEU A 86 -13.11 -9.19 -6.43
C LEU A 86 -14.52 -9.69 -6.73
N ASN A 87 -15.27 -9.02 -7.60
CA ASN A 87 -16.60 -9.47 -8.02
C ASN A 87 -16.56 -10.77 -8.83
N GLN A 88 -15.52 -10.98 -9.65
CA GLN A 88 -15.36 -12.22 -10.42
C GLN A 88 -14.85 -13.39 -9.59
N VAL A 89 -13.87 -13.14 -8.73
CA VAL A 89 -13.20 -14.19 -7.95
C VAL A 89 -13.99 -14.59 -6.72
N GLN A 90 -14.70 -13.64 -6.08
CA GLN A 90 -15.38 -13.81 -4.80
C GLN A 90 -14.51 -14.54 -3.76
N PRO A 91 -13.31 -14.00 -3.43
CA PRO A 91 -12.37 -14.70 -2.58
C PRO A 91 -12.87 -14.81 -1.13
N SER A 92 -12.50 -15.89 -0.47
CA SER A 92 -12.74 -16.10 0.96
C SER A 92 -11.89 -15.13 1.81
N PHE A 93 -10.68 -14.81 1.32
CA PHE A 93 -9.79 -13.80 1.88
C PHE A 93 -8.76 -13.35 0.83
N ILE A 94 -8.07 -12.25 1.11
CA ILE A 94 -6.96 -11.74 0.29
C ILE A 94 -5.66 -11.70 1.11
N LEU A 95 -4.57 -12.20 0.54
CA LEU A 95 -3.21 -11.96 1.03
C LEU A 95 -2.52 -10.93 0.13
N PHE A 96 -2.30 -9.73 0.65
CA PHE A 96 -1.48 -8.71 -0.01
C PHE A 96 0.00 -8.94 0.32
N ALA A 97 0.78 -9.34 -0.67
CA ALA A 97 2.24 -9.48 -0.55
C ALA A 97 2.90 -8.19 -1.08
N ASN A 98 3.17 -7.25 -0.19
CA ASN A 98 3.55 -5.88 -0.54
C ASN A 98 5.05 -5.71 -0.72
N CYS A 99 5.41 -4.93 -1.74
CA CYS A 99 6.77 -4.45 -1.95
C CYS A 99 7.16 -3.34 -0.96
N CYS A 100 6.19 -2.50 -0.58
CA CYS A 100 6.34 -1.45 0.42
C CYS A 100 4.98 -1.06 1.03
N PRO A 101 4.94 -0.22 2.07
CA PRO A 101 3.70 0.12 2.78
C PRO A 101 2.60 0.74 1.91
N PHE A 102 2.95 1.34 0.77
CA PHE A 102 1.99 1.96 -0.14
C PHE A 102 1.49 1.03 -1.24
N SER A 103 2.02 -0.19 -1.35
CA SER A 103 1.58 -1.17 -2.35
C SER A 103 0.10 -1.49 -2.21
N ASN A 104 -0.62 -1.60 -3.33
CA ASN A 104 -2.01 -2.09 -3.39
C ASN A 104 -3.04 -1.30 -2.56
N LEU A 105 -2.84 0.00 -2.29
CA LEU A 105 -3.77 0.83 -1.51
C LEU A 105 -5.20 0.81 -2.09
N ALA A 106 -5.37 0.99 -3.41
CA ALA A 106 -6.70 1.00 -4.00
C ALA A 106 -7.42 -0.35 -3.87
N SER A 107 -6.69 -1.45 -4.04
CA SER A 107 -7.26 -2.79 -3.92
C SER A 107 -7.64 -3.15 -2.48
N ARG A 108 -6.84 -2.70 -1.50
CA ARG A 108 -7.14 -2.86 -0.07
C ARG A 108 -8.40 -2.08 0.33
N GLU A 109 -8.54 -0.84 -0.13
CA GLU A 109 -9.75 -0.04 0.04
C GLU A 109 -10.99 -0.70 -0.57
N THR A 110 -10.88 -1.23 -1.80
CA THR A 110 -12.00 -1.93 -2.43
C THR A 110 -12.35 -3.22 -1.68
N ALA A 111 -11.36 -3.97 -1.20
CA ALA A 111 -11.61 -5.16 -0.37
C ALA A 111 -12.37 -4.82 0.91
N ALA A 112 -11.95 -3.75 1.61
CA ALA A 112 -12.63 -3.27 2.80
C ALA A 112 -14.08 -2.83 2.51
N LEU A 113 -14.31 -2.08 1.44
CA LEU A 113 -15.66 -1.66 1.02
C LEU A 113 -16.58 -2.84 0.70
N GLN A 114 -16.03 -3.93 0.16
CA GLN A 114 -16.78 -5.15 -0.13
C GLN A 114 -16.84 -6.14 1.06
N ASN A 115 -16.30 -5.78 2.23
CA ASN A 115 -16.18 -6.66 3.41
C ASN A 115 -15.46 -7.98 3.12
N VAL A 116 -14.49 -7.97 2.22
CA VAL A 116 -13.61 -9.12 1.98
C VAL A 116 -12.44 -9.04 2.98
N PRO A 117 -12.26 -10.03 3.87
CA PRO A 117 -11.18 -9.99 4.85
C PRO A 117 -9.82 -10.08 4.14
N PHE A 118 -8.86 -9.28 4.59
CA PHE A 118 -7.53 -9.27 4.01
C PHE A 118 -6.42 -9.15 5.05
N VAL A 119 -5.30 -9.78 4.74
CA VAL A 119 -4.06 -9.73 5.52
C VAL A 119 -2.99 -9.08 4.64
N VAL A 120 -2.20 -8.18 5.24
CA VAL A 120 -1.11 -7.49 4.55
C VAL A 120 0.22 -8.03 5.05
N THR A 121 1.11 -8.47 4.16
CA THR A 121 2.51 -8.77 4.50
C THR A 121 3.41 -7.68 3.96
N GLU A 122 4.12 -7.00 4.86
CA GLU A 122 5.07 -5.95 4.52
C GLU A 122 6.49 -6.52 4.49
N GLY A 123 7.02 -6.71 3.28
CA GLY A 123 8.34 -7.28 3.06
C GLY A 123 9.51 -6.30 3.22
N PHE A 124 9.23 -5.00 3.19
CA PHE A 124 10.21 -3.92 3.28
C PHE A 124 9.51 -2.61 3.70
N ALA A 125 10.09 -1.89 4.65
CA ALA A 125 9.60 -0.58 5.05
C ALA A 125 10.79 0.27 5.52
N GLU A 126 10.86 1.51 5.05
CA GLU A 126 11.93 2.46 5.40
C GLU A 126 11.33 3.85 5.64
N ALA A 127 11.90 4.56 6.61
CA ALA A 127 11.38 5.86 7.06
C ALA A 127 11.33 6.92 5.93
N TYR A 128 12.29 6.88 5.01
CA TYR A 128 12.33 7.87 3.92
C TYR A 128 11.10 7.80 3.02
N LEU A 129 10.45 6.64 2.87
CA LEU A 129 9.27 6.49 2.02
C LEU A 129 8.09 7.32 2.56
N SER A 130 7.88 7.36 3.88
CA SER A 130 6.82 8.18 4.47
C SER A 130 7.11 9.68 4.34
N THR A 131 8.38 10.09 4.42
CA THR A 131 8.77 11.48 4.19
C THR A 131 8.67 11.89 2.71
N SER A 132 8.85 10.93 1.78
CA SER A 132 8.80 11.19 0.34
C SER A 132 7.37 11.27 -0.18
N MET A 133 6.43 10.55 0.46
CA MET A 133 5.02 10.49 0.08
C MET A 133 4.10 10.66 1.31
N PRO A 134 4.17 11.82 2.00
CA PRO A 134 3.49 12.00 3.29
C PRO A 134 1.96 11.94 3.19
N PHE A 135 1.38 12.34 2.06
CA PHE A 135 -0.06 12.30 1.82
C PHE A 135 -0.63 10.87 1.74
N LEU A 136 0.21 9.86 1.46
CA LEU A 136 -0.23 8.46 1.44
C LEU A 136 -0.22 7.81 2.83
N VAL A 137 0.39 8.43 3.83
CA VAL A 137 0.52 7.85 5.19
C VAL A 137 -0.84 7.72 5.87
N GLU A 138 -1.68 8.76 5.81
CA GLU A 138 -3.04 8.73 6.40
C GLU A 138 -3.94 7.74 5.67
N ARG A 139 -3.86 7.70 4.34
CA ARG A 139 -4.54 6.68 3.54
C ARG A 139 -4.12 5.27 3.94
N ASN A 140 -2.83 5.03 4.14
CA ASN A 140 -2.32 3.74 4.56
C ASN A 140 -2.73 3.37 6.00
N GLU A 141 -2.79 4.33 6.92
CA GLU A 141 -3.30 4.14 8.29
C GLU A 141 -4.73 3.58 8.28
N LEU A 142 -5.62 4.16 7.47
CA LEU A 142 -6.99 3.67 7.30
C LEU A 142 -7.03 2.25 6.72
N ASN A 143 -6.19 1.95 5.73
CA ASN A 143 -6.09 0.61 5.15
C ASN A 143 -5.60 -0.43 6.16
N TYR A 144 -4.62 -0.09 6.99
CA TYR A 144 -4.17 -0.98 8.06
C TYR A 144 -5.26 -1.19 9.11
N ALA A 145 -5.96 -0.14 9.52
CA ALA A 145 -7.06 -0.25 10.48
C ALA A 145 -8.22 -1.15 10.00
N GLN A 146 -8.36 -1.34 8.68
CA GLN A 146 -9.36 -2.21 8.07
C GLN A 146 -8.84 -3.62 7.77
N SER A 147 -7.52 -3.85 7.85
CA SER A 147 -6.94 -5.18 7.66
C SER A 147 -7.25 -6.09 8.84
N PHE A 148 -7.37 -7.39 8.58
CA PHE A 148 -7.50 -8.39 9.64
C PHE A 148 -6.21 -8.49 10.46
N GLU A 149 -5.06 -8.45 9.77
CA GLU A 149 -3.74 -8.44 10.39
C GLU A 149 -2.71 -7.85 9.41
N VAL A 150 -1.65 -7.26 9.97
CA VAL A 150 -0.45 -6.86 9.23
C VAL A 150 0.73 -7.69 9.70
N ILE A 151 1.35 -8.43 8.79
CA ILE A 151 2.55 -9.23 9.04
C ILE A 151 3.78 -8.41 8.68
N GLY A 152 4.67 -8.21 9.65
CA GLY A 152 6.01 -7.67 9.43
C GLY A 152 7.06 -8.77 9.45
N VAL A 153 8.02 -8.71 8.53
CA VAL A 153 9.05 -9.76 8.39
C VAL A 153 10.19 -9.66 9.40
N SER A 154 10.31 -8.51 10.08
CA SER A 154 11.31 -8.25 11.12
C SER A 154 10.75 -7.29 12.17
N LEU A 155 11.34 -7.28 13.37
CA LEU A 155 11.02 -6.29 14.41
C LEU A 155 11.32 -4.87 13.93
N TYR A 156 12.37 -4.71 13.13
CA TYR A 156 12.69 -3.43 12.47
C TYR A 156 11.54 -2.97 11.56
N THR A 157 11.04 -3.84 10.68
CA THR A 157 9.91 -3.53 9.80
C THR A 157 8.69 -3.09 10.61
N LEU A 158 8.31 -3.85 11.66
CA LEU A 158 7.18 -3.47 12.52
C LEU A 158 7.40 -2.14 13.25
N SER A 159 8.63 -1.87 13.70
CA SER A 159 9.02 -0.58 14.29
C SER A 159 8.81 0.56 13.30
N ILE A 160 9.30 0.44 12.08
CA ILE A 160 9.15 1.46 11.04
C ILE A 160 7.67 1.66 10.69
N LEU A 161 6.91 0.58 10.54
CA LEU A 161 5.47 0.65 10.26
C LEU A 161 4.71 1.42 11.34
N ARG A 162 5.02 1.19 12.63
CA ARG A 162 4.39 1.91 13.75
C ARG A 162 4.82 3.38 13.80
N SER A 163 6.12 3.65 13.71
CA SER A 163 6.66 5.00 13.89
C SER A 163 6.43 5.94 12.70
N HIS A 164 6.41 5.40 11.47
CA HIS A 164 6.41 6.21 10.23
C HIS A 164 5.18 5.99 9.35
N PHE A 165 4.49 4.84 9.48
CA PHE A 165 3.33 4.50 8.64
C PHE A 165 2.05 4.30 9.46
N ARG A 166 2.07 4.67 10.74
CA ARG A 166 0.92 4.69 11.66
C ARG A 166 0.17 3.34 11.75
N LEU A 167 0.92 2.23 11.74
CA LEU A 167 0.33 0.92 12.03
C LEU A 167 -0.32 0.93 13.43
N PRO A 168 -1.62 0.59 13.56
CA PRO A 168 -2.30 0.54 14.86
C PRO A 168 -1.58 -0.40 15.84
N SER A 169 -1.55 -0.02 17.13
CA SER A 169 -0.78 -0.75 18.15
C SER A 169 -1.27 -2.17 18.43
N HIS A 170 -2.55 -2.45 18.17
CA HIS A 170 -3.16 -3.77 18.31
C HIS A 170 -2.91 -4.70 17.10
N LEU A 171 -2.33 -4.16 16.02
CA LEU A 171 -1.91 -4.92 14.83
C LEU A 171 -0.38 -5.04 14.77
N GLY A 172 0.09 -5.95 13.91
CA GLY A 172 1.50 -6.15 13.64
C GLY A 172 2.00 -7.46 14.23
N LYS A 173 1.87 -8.53 13.45
CA LYS A 173 2.41 -9.85 13.75
C LYS A 173 3.79 -10.05 13.13
N LEU A 174 4.74 -10.53 13.93
CA LEU A 174 6.08 -10.86 13.44
C LEU A 174 6.09 -12.28 12.86
N ILE A 175 6.36 -12.41 11.56
CA ILE A 175 6.60 -13.71 10.91
C ILE A 175 7.79 -13.55 9.97
N HIS A 176 8.93 -14.12 10.34
CA HIS A 176 10.11 -14.08 9.45
C HIS A 176 9.88 -14.93 8.21
N TYR A 177 10.51 -14.50 7.11
CA TYR A 177 10.62 -15.34 5.93
C TYR A 177 11.29 -16.69 6.22
N GLY A 178 10.99 -17.65 5.37
CA GLY A 178 11.57 -18.99 5.38
C GLY A 178 12.08 -19.40 4.00
N ARG A 179 12.93 -20.43 3.97
CA ARG A 179 13.50 -21.02 2.75
C ARG A 179 13.17 -22.52 2.62
N PRO A 180 13.03 -23.04 1.39
CA PRO A 180 12.69 -24.43 1.16
C PRO A 180 13.81 -25.37 1.62
N GLU A 181 13.44 -26.63 1.90
CA GLU A 181 14.32 -27.68 2.45
C GLU A 181 15.64 -27.83 1.66
N ARG A 182 15.64 -27.59 0.34
CA ARG A 182 16.85 -27.70 -0.51
C ARG A 182 18.04 -26.87 -0.02
N PHE A 183 17.81 -25.74 0.65
CA PHE A 183 18.90 -24.93 1.24
C PHE A 183 19.45 -25.51 2.54
N PHE A 184 18.66 -26.34 3.22
CA PHE A 184 19.04 -27.03 4.44
C PHE A 184 19.69 -28.39 4.19
N ILE A 185 19.82 -28.82 2.94
CA ILE A 185 20.62 -29.99 2.59
C ILE A 185 22.11 -29.62 2.66
N PRO A 186 22.96 -30.38 3.39
CA PRO A 186 24.40 -30.14 3.44
C PRO A 186 25.02 -30.08 2.03
N ALA A 187 26.02 -29.22 1.86
CA ALA A 187 26.68 -29.05 0.57
C ALA A 187 27.23 -30.38 0.04
N ASN A 188 26.87 -30.71 -1.20
CA ASN A 188 27.36 -31.91 -1.86
C ASN A 188 28.74 -31.62 -2.48
N ARG A 189 29.77 -32.40 -2.10
CA ARG A 189 31.13 -32.25 -2.62
C ARG A 189 31.20 -32.33 -4.14
N ALA A 190 30.41 -33.21 -4.77
CA ALA A 190 30.36 -33.32 -6.22
C ALA A 190 29.77 -32.07 -6.87
N SER A 191 28.63 -31.57 -6.37
CA SER A 191 28.00 -30.34 -6.87
C SER A 191 28.92 -29.13 -6.75
N ARG A 192 29.62 -29.01 -5.61
CA ARG A 192 30.66 -28.00 -5.39
C ARG A 192 31.77 -28.08 -6.44
N MET A 193 32.33 -29.26 -6.68
CA MET A 193 33.41 -29.44 -7.66
C MET A 193 32.96 -29.10 -9.08
N ILE A 194 31.74 -29.51 -9.47
CA ILE A 194 31.17 -29.19 -10.78
C ILE A 194 31.01 -27.68 -10.95
N LYS A 195 30.35 -27.01 -10.00
CA LYS A 195 30.10 -25.56 -10.09
C LYS A 195 31.41 -24.76 -10.05
N ARG A 196 32.40 -25.17 -9.25
CA ARG A 196 33.74 -24.55 -9.26
C ARG A 196 34.46 -24.73 -10.60
N SER A 197 34.36 -25.91 -11.20
CA SER A 197 34.94 -26.18 -12.52
C SER A 197 34.28 -25.32 -13.61
N GLU A 198 32.96 -25.17 -13.59
CA GLU A 198 32.21 -24.27 -14.52
C GLU A 198 32.69 -22.82 -14.42
N LEU A 199 33.00 -22.37 -13.20
CA LEU A 199 33.47 -21.01 -12.92
C LEU A 199 34.99 -20.83 -13.09
N GLY A 200 35.73 -21.90 -13.42
CA GLY A 200 37.20 -21.86 -13.53
C GLY A 200 37.92 -21.62 -12.20
N ILE A 201 37.33 -22.03 -11.07
CA ILE A 201 37.84 -21.81 -9.72
C ILE A 201 38.55 -23.08 -9.22
N ALA A 202 39.82 -22.96 -8.83
CA ALA A 202 40.56 -24.04 -8.19
C ALA A 202 40.04 -24.36 -6.78
N ASP A 203 40.14 -25.62 -6.35
CA ASP A 203 39.58 -26.06 -5.05
C ASP A 203 40.24 -25.38 -3.84
N SER A 204 41.53 -25.00 -3.97
CA SER A 204 42.28 -24.27 -2.94
C SER A 204 41.89 -22.80 -2.80
N THR A 205 41.11 -22.26 -3.74
CA THR A 205 40.70 -20.85 -3.75
C THR A 205 39.54 -20.62 -2.79
N CYS A 206 39.67 -19.62 -1.92
CA CYS A 206 38.59 -19.15 -1.07
C CYS A 206 37.57 -18.34 -1.89
N VAL A 207 36.32 -18.79 -1.93
CA VAL A 207 35.25 -18.15 -2.70
C VAL A 207 34.36 -17.29 -1.80
N VAL A 208 34.30 -16.00 -2.10
CA VAL A 208 33.40 -15.03 -1.45
C VAL A 208 32.24 -14.76 -2.38
N THR A 209 31.00 -14.88 -1.91
CA THR A 209 29.83 -14.72 -2.78
C THR A 209 28.91 -13.61 -2.28
N MET A 210 28.40 -12.83 -3.21
CA MET A 210 27.32 -11.86 -3.00
C MET A 210 26.20 -12.17 -3.99
N LEU A 211 25.01 -12.47 -3.45
CA LEU A 211 23.79 -12.70 -4.24
C LEU A 211 22.83 -11.54 -4.03
N ALA A 212 22.73 -10.65 -5.01
CA ALA A 212 21.86 -9.49 -4.92
C ALA A 212 21.59 -8.86 -6.29
N ARG A 213 20.47 -8.15 -6.42
CA ARG A 213 20.26 -7.25 -7.58
C ARG A 213 21.41 -6.25 -7.69
N LEU A 214 21.80 -5.89 -8.91
CA LEU A 214 22.88 -4.93 -9.16
C LEU A 214 22.37 -3.48 -9.02
N SER A 215 21.98 -3.12 -7.80
CA SER A 215 21.46 -1.80 -7.45
C SER A 215 22.27 -1.13 -6.34
N ALA A 216 22.22 0.20 -6.28
CA ALA A 216 23.05 0.99 -5.36
C ALA A 216 22.82 0.64 -3.88
N VAL A 217 21.58 0.31 -3.51
CA VAL A 217 21.24 -0.08 -2.12
C VAL A 217 21.98 -1.34 -1.66
N LYS A 218 22.46 -2.20 -2.57
CA LYS A 218 23.10 -3.47 -2.21
C LYS A 218 24.57 -3.36 -1.84
N GLY A 219 25.21 -2.21 -2.08
CA GLY A 219 26.58 -1.96 -1.59
C GLY A 219 27.68 -2.65 -2.37
N HIS A 220 27.47 -2.94 -3.66
CA HIS A 220 28.51 -3.50 -4.54
C HIS A 220 29.80 -2.66 -4.55
N ASP A 221 29.66 -1.34 -4.47
CA ASP A 221 30.78 -0.40 -4.36
C ASP A 221 31.61 -0.59 -3.10
N ILE A 222 30.99 -0.95 -1.98
CA ILE A 222 31.65 -1.22 -0.70
C ILE A 222 32.43 -2.53 -0.79
N LEU A 223 31.85 -3.57 -1.39
CA LEU A 223 32.53 -4.84 -1.61
C LEU A 223 33.78 -4.67 -2.48
N LEU A 224 33.68 -3.95 -3.60
CA LEU A 224 34.83 -3.71 -4.48
C LEU A 224 35.91 -2.88 -3.78
N ALA A 225 35.54 -1.85 -3.01
CA ALA A 225 36.51 -1.05 -2.25
C ALA A 225 37.23 -1.87 -1.17
N ALA A 226 36.49 -2.71 -0.43
CA ALA A 226 37.05 -3.60 0.58
C ALA A 226 37.99 -4.64 -0.05
N LEU A 227 37.62 -5.20 -1.22
CA LEU A 227 38.45 -6.13 -1.96
C LEU A 227 39.76 -5.47 -2.41
N THR A 228 39.71 -4.25 -2.97
CA THR A 228 40.90 -3.48 -3.35
C THR A 228 41.82 -3.29 -2.15
N LYS A 229 41.28 -2.89 -0.99
CA LYS A 229 42.06 -2.70 0.24
C LYS A 229 42.68 -4.01 0.74
N PHE A 230 41.97 -5.13 0.64
CA PHE A 230 42.49 -6.46 0.96
C PHE A 230 43.63 -6.90 0.03
N ILE A 231 43.48 -6.66 -1.28
CA ILE A 231 44.52 -7.03 -2.26
C ILE A 231 45.80 -6.23 -2.03
N GLN A 232 45.67 -4.94 -1.69
CA GLN A 232 46.82 -4.08 -1.41
C GLN A 232 47.55 -4.41 -0.10
N SER A 233 46.90 -5.08 0.86
CA SER A 233 47.46 -5.32 2.19
C SER A 233 48.18 -6.66 2.36
N THR A 234 48.10 -7.57 1.39
CA THR A 234 48.72 -8.91 1.47
C THR A 234 49.39 -9.30 0.14
N ASN A 235 50.38 -10.21 0.15
CA ASN A 235 51.14 -10.60 -1.06
C ASN A 235 50.74 -11.99 -1.62
N THR A 236 49.77 -12.67 -1.00
CA THR A 236 49.34 -14.02 -1.37
C THR A 236 47.82 -14.09 -1.41
N HIS A 237 47.22 -14.17 -2.59
CA HIS A 237 45.76 -14.18 -2.73
C HIS A 237 45.29 -15.40 -3.52
N SER A 238 44.80 -16.43 -2.83
CA SER A 238 43.96 -17.45 -3.44
C SER A 238 42.51 -17.15 -3.08
N ILE A 239 41.99 -16.03 -3.59
CA ILE A 239 40.60 -15.58 -3.38
C ILE A 239 39.89 -15.36 -4.70
N ARG A 240 38.58 -15.62 -4.72
CA ARG A 240 37.67 -15.25 -5.80
C ARG A 240 36.39 -14.68 -5.22
N VAL A 241 35.99 -13.49 -5.66
CA VAL A 241 34.70 -12.88 -5.36
C VAL A 241 33.75 -13.17 -6.52
N VAL A 242 32.59 -13.74 -6.22
CA VAL A 242 31.53 -14.02 -7.19
C VAL A 242 30.33 -13.14 -6.85
N ILE A 243 29.98 -12.22 -7.74
CA ILE A 243 28.80 -11.37 -7.63
C ILE A 243 27.78 -11.89 -8.63
N ALA A 244 26.59 -12.30 -8.17
CA ALA A 244 25.56 -12.83 -9.06
C ALA A 244 24.27 -12.03 -8.94
N GLY A 245 23.76 -11.58 -10.09
CA GLY A 245 22.53 -10.82 -10.22
C GLY A 245 22.56 -9.91 -11.45
N THR A 246 21.43 -9.26 -11.72
CA THR A 246 21.29 -8.23 -12.77
C THR A 246 20.73 -6.95 -12.17
N GLY A 247 20.93 -5.82 -12.85
CA GLY A 247 20.44 -4.52 -12.39
C GLY A 247 21.13 -3.35 -13.08
N GLU A 248 20.71 -2.14 -12.73
CA GLU A 248 21.14 -0.89 -13.35
C GLU A 248 22.65 -0.61 -13.23
N LEU A 249 23.34 -1.22 -12.26
CA LEU A 249 24.77 -1.03 -12.04
C LEU A 249 25.67 -1.98 -12.83
N GLU A 250 25.14 -2.86 -13.68
CA GLU A 250 25.95 -3.88 -14.35
C GLU A 250 27.14 -3.28 -15.13
N GLY A 251 26.90 -2.26 -15.96
CA GLY A 251 27.94 -1.59 -16.72
C GLY A 251 28.95 -0.83 -15.84
N GLU A 252 28.47 -0.15 -14.79
CA GLU A 252 29.33 0.58 -13.84
C GLU A 252 30.25 -0.38 -13.08
N LEU A 253 29.73 -1.53 -12.64
CA LEU A 253 30.51 -2.55 -11.93
C LEU A 253 31.56 -3.18 -12.84
N GLN A 254 31.23 -3.49 -14.09
CA GLN A 254 32.20 -3.99 -15.06
C GLN A 254 33.36 -3.00 -15.27
N SER A 255 33.06 -1.71 -15.44
CA SER A 255 34.08 -0.67 -15.56
C SER A 255 34.94 -0.56 -14.30
N LYS A 256 34.33 -0.52 -13.11
CA LYS A 256 35.05 -0.44 -11.83
C LYS A 256 35.95 -1.65 -11.57
N ILE A 257 35.53 -2.85 -11.97
CA ILE A 257 36.34 -4.07 -11.87
C ILE A 257 37.56 -3.97 -12.78
N LEU A 258 37.38 -3.48 -14.01
CA LEU A 258 38.46 -3.33 -14.98
C LEU A 258 39.46 -2.24 -14.54
N GLU A 259 38.97 -1.04 -14.22
CA GLU A 259 39.78 0.10 -13.79
C GLU A 259 40.52 -0.17 -12.47
N GLY A 260 39.89 -0.91 -11.55
CA GLY A 260 40.49 -1.33 -10.29
C GLY A 260 41.51 -2.46 -10.41
N GLY A 261 41.73 -3.03 -11.61
CA GLY A 261 42.60 -4.18 -11.81
C GLY A 261 42.08 -5.46 -11.12
N LEU A 262 40.77 -5.56 -10.90
CA LEU A 262 40.11 -6.62 -10.12
C LEU A 262 39.64 -7.80 -10.98
N SER A 263 39.85 -7.78 -12.30
CA SER A 263 39.34 -8.80 -13.23
C SER A 263 39.79 -10.24 -12.92
N ASN A 264 40.94 -10.41 -12.26
CA ASN A 264 41.43 -11.72 -11.84
C ASN A 264 40.81 -12.21 -10.51
N TYR A 265 40.14 -11.32 -9.79
CA TYR A 265 39.58 -11.56 -8.46
C TYR A 265 38.06 -11.57 -8.45
N VAL A 266 37.39 -10.94 -9.42
CA VAL A 266 35.93 -10.81 -9.46
C VAL A 266 35.36 -11.55 -10.66
N THR A 267 34.36 -12.38 -10.42
CA THR A 267 33.51 -12.98 -11.44
C THR A 267 32.10 -12.40 -11.29
N LEU A 268 31.65 -11.65 -12.29
CA LEU A 268 30.28 -11.16 -12.36
C LEU A 268 29.43 -12.18 -13.14
N LEU A 269 28.38 -12.68 -12.51
CA LEU A 269 27.40 -13.59 -13.12
C LEU A 269 26.09 -12.83 -13.32
N SER A 270 25.39 -13.15 -14.41
CA SER A 270 24.03 -12.69 -14.65
C SER A 270 23.04 -13.33 -13.65
N HIS A 271 21.74 -13.25 -13.93
CA HIS A 271 20.72 -13.83 -13.07
C HIS A 271 20.93 -15.34 -12.86
N VAL A 272 20.77 -15.80 -11.61
CA VAL A 272 20.89 -17.22 -11.22
C VAL A 272 19.57 -17.66 -10.61
N ASP A 273 18.85 -18.54 -11.31
CA ASP A 273 17.57 -19.09 -10.83
C ASP A 273 17.76 -20.02 -9.61
N GLU A 274 18.78 -20.89 -9.68
CA GLU A 274 19.11 -21.89 -8.66
C GLU A 274 20.39 -21.49 -7.90
N THR A 275 20.21 -20.77 -6.79
CA THR A 275 21.31 -20.19 -6.00
C THR A 275 22.03 -21.20 -5.10
N ASP A 276 21.43 -22.36 -4.83
CA ASP A 276 21.94 -23.38 -3.92
C ASP A 276 23.27 -23.99 -4.39
N ALA A 277 23.39 -24.31 -5.68
CA ALA A 277 24.63 -24.84 -6.26
C ALA A 277 25.77 -23.82 -6.20
N LEU A 278 25.47 -22.53 -6.36
CA LEU A 278 26.44 -21.45 -6.23
C LEU A 278 26.89 -21.30 -4.77
N LEU A 279 25.97 -21.33 -3.81
CA LEU A 279 26.28 -21.29 -2.39
C LEU A 279 27.07 -22.52 -1.92
N ASP A 280 26.82 -23.72 -2.47
CA ASP A 280 27.62 -24.92 -2.22
C ASP A 280 29.08 -24.75 -2.70
N ALA A 281 29.31 -23.91 -3.71
CA ALA A 281 30.64 -23.60 -4.24
C ALA A 281 31.38 -22.51 -3.44
N SER A 282 30.66 -21.76 -2.62
CA SER A 282 31.17 -20.65 -1.79
C SER A 282 31.89 -21.12 -0.53
N ASP A 283 32.74 -20.27 0.03
CA ASP A 283 33.36 -20.43 1.35
C ASP A 283 32.92 -19.36 2.35
N MET A 284 32.42 -18.23 1.85
CA MET A 284 31.94 -17.10 2.64
C MET A 284 30.87 -16.33 1.86
N PHE A 285 29.89 -15.80 2.57
CA PHE A 285 28.86 -14.93 2.00
C PHE A 285 28.98 -13.51 2.55
N VAL A 286 28.82 -12.50 1.69
CA VAL A 286 28.88 -11.09 2.06
C VAL A 286 27.69 -10.31 1.50
N LEU A 287 27.16 -9.38 2.31
CA LEU A 287 26.11 -8.45 1.87
C LEU A 287 26.26 -7.09 2.58
N PRO A 288 27.07 -6.15 2.05
CA PRO A 288 27.29 -4.83 2.64
C PRO A 288 26.22 -3.81 2.23
N THR A 289 24.94 -4.18 2.38
CA THR A 289 23.80 -3.38 1.93
C THR A 289 23.54 -2.15 2.81
N ARG A 290 22.85 -1.16 2.23
CA ARG A 290 22.45 0.09 2.90
C ARG A 290 21.04 0.02 3.51
N ALA A 291 20.17 -0.84 3.00
CA ALA A 291 18.81 -1.03 3.51
C ALA A 291 18.23 -2.38 3.01
N GLU A 292 17.53 -3.10 3.89
CA GLU A 292 16.85 -4.35 3.57
C GLU A 292 15.57 -4.53 4.41
N GLY A 293 14.66 -5.40 3.98
CA GLY A 293 13.63 -5.91 4.89
C GLY A 293 14.23 -7.02 5.73
N MET A 294 14.28 -8.21 5.13
CA MET A 294 14.99 -9.37 5.66
C MET A 294 15.53 -10.19 4.48
N PRO A 295 16.83 -10.06 4.13
CA PRO A 295 17.34 -10.56 2.86
C PRO A 295 17.35 -12.09 2.81
N LEU A 296 16.65 -12.67 1.82
CA LEU A 296 16.59 -14.12 1.65
C LEU A 296 17.95 -14.75 1.39
N ALA A 297 18.85 -14.05 0.67
CA ALA A 297 20.19 -14.53 0.37
C ALA A 297 21.03 -14.79 1.63
N ILE A 298 20.86 -13.98 2.69
CA ILE A 298 21.50 -14.27 3.99
C ILE A 298 20.93 -15.57 4.57
N MET A 299 19.61 -15.77 4.56
CA MET A 299 18.99 -17.02 5.05
C MET A 299 19.49 -18.24 4.29
N GLU A 300 19.57 -18.15 2.97
CA GLU A 300 20.07 -19.21 2.09
C GLU A 300 21.53 -19.56 2.43
N ALA A 301 22.39 -18.55 2.59
CA ALA A 301 23.79 -18.74 2.98
C ALA A 301 23.93 -19.35 4.39
N MET A 302 23.13 -18.87 5.35
CA MET A 302 23.07 -19.42 6.70
C MET A 302 22.64 -20.88 6.70
N ALA A 303 21.59 -21.22 5.94
CA ALA A 303 21.09 -22.59 5.82
C ALA A 303 22.14 -23.54 5.22
N LYS A 304 22.93 -23.07 4.26
CA LYS A 304 24.09 -23.79 3.69
C LYS A 304 25.29 -23.88 4.63
N GLY A 305 25.24 -23.22 5.79
CA GLY A 305 26.31 -23.22 6.78
C GLY A 305 27.53 -22.43 6.34
N LEU A 306 27.34 -21.37 5.56
CA LEU A 306 28.40 -20.43 5.22
C LEU A 306 28.59 -19.41 6.35
N PRO A 307 29.84 -18.99 6.64
CA PRO A 307 30.05 -17.76 7.42
C PRO A 307 29.49 -16.57 6.63
N VAL A 308 28.76 -15.68 7.33
CA VAL A 308 28.10 -14.51 6.75
C VAL A 308 28.69 -13.23 7.34
N CYS A 309 29.08 -12.29 6.48
CA CYS A 309 29.41 -10.91 6.85
C CYS A 309 28.39 -9.95 6.23
N ALA A 310 27.61 -9.25 7.04
CA ALA A 310 26.58 -8.34 6.54
C ALA A 310 26.47 -7.09 7.42
N THR A 311 25.96 -6.00 6.87
CA THR A 311 25.86 -4.70 7.54
C THR A 311 24.78 -4.65 8.61
N ALA A 312 24.98 -3.81 9.63
CA ALA A 312 24.10 -3.58 10.76
C ALA A 312 22.88 -2.71 10.41
N VAL A 313 22.20 -3.03 9.30
CA VAL A 313 21.06 -2.26 8.79
C VAL A 313 19.77 -3.05 8.88
N SER A 314 18.68 -2.34 9.14
CA SER A 314 17.31 -2.85 9.08
C SER A 314 17.13 -4.19 9.84
N GLY A 315 16.57 -5.24 9.21
CA GLY A 315 16.35 -6.55 9.86
C GLY A 315 17.57 -7.51 9.93
N ILE A 316 18.75 -7.12 9.44
CA ILE A 316 19.94 -8.01 9.39
C ILE A 316 20.49 -8.36 10.78
N PRO A 317 20.61 -7.43 11.75
CA PRO A 317 21.09 -7.77 13.09
C PRO A 317 20.25 -8.85 13.76
N GLU A 318 18.92 -8.73 13.63
CA GLU A 318 17.95 -9.71 14.11
C GLU A 318 18.11 -11.07 13.40
N GLN A 319 18.28 -11.04 12.08
CA GLN A 319 18.47 -12.23 11.26
C GLN A 319 19.71 -13.03 11.70
N LEU A 320 20.86 -12.37 11.86
CA LEU A 320 22.11 -13.01 12.27
C LEU A 320 22.10 -13.45 13.74
N GLY A 321 21.42 -12.71 14.64
CA GLY A 321 21.30 -13.06 16.06
C GLY A 321 22.64 -13.32 16.74
N GLY A 322 23.68 -12.56 16.38
CA GLY A 322 25.05 -12.71 16.89
C GLY A 322 25.82 -13.93 16.39
N CYS A 323 25.27 -14.73 15.46
CA CYS A 323 25.95 -15.93 14.96
C CYS A 323 26.94 -15.65 13.81
N GLY A 324 26.80 -14.52 13.11
CA GLY A 324 27.64 -14.07 11.99
C GLY A 324 28.40 -12.78 12.30
N LEU A 325 29.12 -12.23 11.32
CA LEU A 325 29.83 -10.96 11.45
C LEU A 325 28.95 -9.79 11.02
N LEU A 326 28.64 -8.92 11.97
CA LEU A 326 27.90 -7.70 11.73
C LEU A 326 28.87 -6.54 11.46
N LEU A 327 28.78 -5.96 10.26
CA LEU A 327 29.59 -4.83 9.81
C LEU A 327 28.89 -3.52 10.20
N PRO A 328 29.63 -2.42 10.42
CA PRO A 328 29.03 -1.10 10.66
C PRO A 328 28.04 -0.69 9.56
N ASP A 329 27.10 0.20 9.89
CA ASP A 329 26.15 0.74 8.93
C ASP A 329 26.86 1.68 7.94
N PRO A 330 26.84 1.38 6.62
CA PRO A 330 27.48 2.21 5.61
C PRO A 330 26.83 3.58 5.42
N GLY A 331 25.58 3.77 5.87
CA GLY A 331 24.91 5.07 5.93
C GLY A 331 25.44 5.96 7.05
N VAL A 332 26.04 5.37 8.09
CA VAL A 332 26.69 6.10 9.19
C VAL A 332 28.16 6.36 8.86
N ASN A 333 28.92 5.31 8.55
CA ASN A 333 30.33 5.42 8.20
C ASN A 333 30.73 4.41 7.12
N ARG A 334 30.75 4.88 5.88
CA ARG A 334 31.10 4.07 4.72
C ARG A 334 32.52 3.50 4.79
N ASP A 335 33.50 4.29 5.21
CA ASP A 335 34.91 3.87 5.19
C ASP A 335 35.20 2.87 6.31
N GLU A 336 34.60 3.03 7.49
CA GLU A 336 34.68 2.04 8.56
C GLU A 336 34.03 0.70 8.14
N THR A 337 32.94 0.75 7.38
CA THR A 337 32.31 -0.45 6.82
C THR A 337 33.24 -1.16 5.83
N ILE A 338 33.91 -0.40 4.95
CA ILE A 338 34.91 -0.93 4.01
C ILE A 338 36.05 -1.60 4.77
N ASP A 339 36.53 -0.99 5.84
CA ASP A 339 37.64 -1.48 6.65
C ASP A 339 37.27 -2.75 7.41
N ALA A 340 36.08 -2.77 8.01
CA ALA A 340 35.54 -3.95 8.68
C ALA A 340 35.37 -5.11 7.69
N LEU A 341 34.84 -4.85 6.49
CA LEU A 341 34.66 -5.88 5.46
C LEU A 341 36.01 -6.43 4.95
N ALA A 342 36.99 -5.55 4.69
CA ALA A 342 38.32 -5.97 4.27
C ALA A 342 39.01 -6.83 5.35
N SER A 343 38.87 -6.45 6.61
CA SER A 343 39.37 -7.21 7.77
C SER A 343 38.69 -8.58 7.91
N ALA A 344 37.36 -8.62 7.73
CA ALA A 344 36.60 -9.86 7.75
C ALA A 344 37.05 -10.82 6.63
N ILE A 345 37.24 -10.29 5.41
CA ILE A 345 37.76 -11.07 4.28
C ILE A 345 39.16 -11.61 4.58
N ALA A 346 40.07 -10.79 5.12
CA ALA A 346 41.42 -11.22 5.46
C ALA A 346 41.44 -12.33 6.52
N THR A 347 40.66 -12.15 7.59
CA THR A 347 40.58 -13.10 8.69
C THR A 347 39.95 -14.41 8.23
N LEU A 348 38.76 -14.34 7.63
CA LEU A 348 38.02 -15.53 7.26
C LEU A 348 38.62 -16.27 6.09
N SER A 349 39.32 -15.62 5.14
CA SER A 349 39.96 -16.35 4.03
C SER A 349 41.11 -17.26 4.49
N SER A 350 41.78 -16.92 5.58
CA SER A 350 42.89 -17.70 6.16
C SER A 350 42.47 -18.66 7.28
N ASP A 351 41.34 -18.41 7.94
CA ASP A 351 40.85 -19.21 9.08
C ASP A 351 39.76 -20.23 8.69
N HIS A 352 40.16 -21.42 8.24
CA HIS A 352 39.23 -22.49 7.88
C HIS A 352 38.37 -22.97 9.07
N GLN A 353 38.94 -23.02 10.28
CA GLN A 353 38.23 -23.49 11.46
C GLN A 353 37.17 -22.47 11.89
N GLY A 354 37.52 -21.18 11.91
CA GLY A 354 36.58 -20.10 12.19
C GLY A 354 35.42 -20.03 11.20
N ARG A 355 35.67 -20.24 9.90
CA ARG A 355 34.59 -20.36 8.89
C ARG A 355 33.63 -21.50 9.23
N THR A 356 34.17 -22.67 9.57
CA THR A 356 33.39 -23.87 9.90
C THR A 356 32.56 -23.69 11.16
N ASP A 357 33.15 -23.12 12.22
CA ASP A 357 32.46 -22.90 13.50
C ASP A 357 31.36 -21.83 13.39
N MET A 358 31.61 -20.75 12.65
CA MET A 358 30.60 -19.71 12.39
C MET A 358 29.45 -20.26 11.52
N GLY A 359 29.80 -20.96 10.44
CA GLY A 359 28.85 -21.60 9.55
C GLY A 359 27.93 -22.58 10.27
N ARG A 360 28.46 -23.40 11.18
CA ARG A 360 27.67 -24.32 12.01
C ARG A 360 26.62 -23.59 12.84
N ARG A 361 27.00 -22.53 13.57
CA ARG A 361 26.07 -21.75 14.40
C ARG A 361 24.98 -21.06 13.55
N LEU A 362 25.37 -20.48 12.41
CA LEU A 362 24.42 -19.85 11.48
C LEU A 362 23.42 -20.85 10.91
N ARG A 363 23.86 -22.08 10.60
CA ARG A 363 22.99 -23.15 10.13
C ARG A 363 22.01 -23.62 11.20
N GLU A 364 22.47 -23.87 12.43
CA GLU A 364 21.60 -24.23 13.57
C GLU A 364 20.52 -23.17 13.80
N ARG A 365 20.90 -21.89 13.76
CA ARG A 365 19.95 -20.77 13.82
C ARG A 365 18.96 -20.80 12.66
N ALA A 366 19.43 -20.93 11.42
CA ALA A 366 18.55 -20.96 10.25
C ALA A 366 17.56 -22.12 10.28
N GLN A 367 17.98 -23.31 10.73
CA GLN A 367 17.10 -24.48 10.87
C GLN A 367 15.99 -24.25 11.91
N THR A 368 16.26 -23.46 12.94
CA THR A 368 15.28 -23.14 13.98
C THR A 368 14.33 -22.02 13.53
N MET A 369 14.85 -21.03 12.81
CA MET A 369 14.16 -19.75 12.60
C MET A 369 13.68 -19.50 11.16
N PHE A 370 14.25 -20.11 10.13
CA PHE A 370 14.08 -19.66 8.74
C PHE A 370 13.72 -20.78 7.77
N THR A 371 13.05 -21.83 8.24
CA THR A 371 12.46 -22.86 7.37
C THR A 371 11.16 -22.36 6.75
N GLU A 372 10.93 -22.66 5.48
CA GLU A 372 9.68 -22.36 4.77
C GLU A 372 8.47 -22.97 5.45
N ASP A 373 8.53 -24.23 5.88
CA ASP A 373 7.41 -24.89 6.58
C ASP A 373 6.94 -24.10 7.82
N ARG A 374 7.88 -23.53 8.58
CA ARG A 374 7.54 -22.70 9.75
C ARG A 374 6.82 -21.43 9.31
N MET A 375 7.39 -20.69 8.36
CA MET A 375 6.78 -19.47 7.80
C MET A 375 5.38 -19.77 7.26
N LEU A 376 5.21 -20.83 6.48
CA LEU A 376 3.92 -21.23 5.93
C LEU A 376 2.92 -21.56 7.03
N ARG A 377 3.29 -22.38 8.02
CA ARG A 377 2.40 -22.71 9.14
C ARG A 377 1.96 -21.47 9.91
N GLU A 378 2.89 -20.58 10.27
CA GLU A 378 2.58 -19.37 11.03
C GLU A 378 1.68 -18.41 10.23
N THR A 379 1.95 -18.21 8.93
CA THR A 379 1.12 -17.35 8.07
C THR A 379 -0.26 -17.98 7.82
N LEU A 380 -0.34 -19.29 7.56
CA LEU A 380 -1.60 -19.99 7.35
C LEU A 380 -2.51 -19.89 8.58
N GLN A 381 -1.98 -19.98 9.80
CA GLN A 381 -2.75 -19.75 11.03
C GLN A 381 -3.35 -18.34 11.10
N VAL A 382 -2.71 -17.32 10.52
CA VAL A 382 -3.30 -15.98 10.42
C VAL A 382 -4.44 -15.98 9.40
N LEU A 383 -4.22 -16.58 8.23
CA LEU A 383 -5.19 -16.61 7.14
C LEU A 383 -6.43 -17.45 7.48
N GLU A 384 -6.28 -18.59 8.15
CA GLU A 384 -7.38 -19.43 8.61
C GLU A 384 -8.28 -18.70 9.61
N ARG A 385 -7.69 -17.88 10.49
CA ARG A 385 -8.47 -17.01 11.39
C ARG A 385 -9.19 -15.90 10.62
N ALA A 386 -8.58 -15.34 9.58
CA ALA A 386 -9.22 -14.35 8.71
C ALA A 386 -10.42 -14.93 7.92
N CYS A 387 -10.47 -16.26 7.75
CA CYS A 387 -11.59 -16.97 7.11
C CYS A 387 -12.78 -17.22 8.05
N LEU A 388 -12.63 -16.93 9.35
CA LEU A 388 -13.73 -17.13 10.30
C LEU A 388 -14.87 -16.14 10.00
N PRO A 389 -16.13 -16.57 10.11
CA PRO A 389 -17.27 -15.65 10.03
C PRO A 389 -17.12 -14.47 10.98
N SER A 390 -17.57 -13.28 10.56
CA SER A 390 -17.59 -12.11 11.45
C SER A 390 -18.34 -12.42 12.76
N GLY A 391 -17.72 -12.11 13.90
CA GLY A 391 -18.20 -12.48 15.24
C GLY A 391 -17.73 -13.86 15.74
N ASP A 392 -17.01 -14.65 14.93
CA ASP A 392 -16.29 -15.82 15.42
C ASP A 392 -14.87 -15.43 15.83
N TYR A 393 -14.40 -16.05 16.92
CA TYR A 393 -13.05 -15.89 17.42
C TYR A 393 -12.45 -17.26 17.73
N VAL A 394 -11.15 -17.39 17.48
CA VAL A 394 -10.32 -18.49 17.97
C VAL A 394 -9.06 -17.88 18.55
N SER A 395 -8.77 -18.24 19.80
CA SER A 395 -7.63 -17.71 20.53
C SER A 395 -6.30 -17.89 19.81
N GLU A 396 -5.43 -16.88 19.92
CA GLU A 396 -4.12 -16.92 19.28
C GLU A 396 -3.26 -18.10 19.80
N GLY A 397 -2.56 -18.77 18.89
CA GLY A 397 -1.74 -19.95 19.20
C GLY A 397 -2.52 -21.27 19.21
N LEU A 398 -3.85 -21.22 19.15
CA LEU A 398 -4.68 -22.41 18.97
C LEU A 398 -4.78 -22.79 17.49
N GLU A 399 -4.77 -24.09 17.21
CA GLU A 399 -4.99 -24.63 15.87
C GLU A 399 -6.48 -24.57 15.52
N VAL A 400 -6.81 -24.13 14.30
CA VAL A 400 -8.18 -23.92 13.83
C VAL A 400 -8.70 -25.20 13.16
N VAL A 401 -9.92 -25.62 13.52
CA VAL A 401 -10.63 -26.74 12.88
C VAL A 401 -12.06 -26.33 12.54
N ARG A 402 -12.54 -26.68 11.35
CA ARG A 402 -13.87 -26.29 10.83
C ARG A 402 -14.68 -27.49 10.36
N PRO A 403 -15.27 -28.27 11.28
CA PRO A 403 -16.11 -29.42 10.93
C PRO A 403 -17.54 -29.01 10.50
N ASP A 404 -17.77 -27.74 10.18
CA ASP A 404 -19.06 -27.12 9.82
C ASP A 404 -19.90 -27.98 8.86
N SER A 405 -19.24 -28.56 7.85
CA SER A 405 -19.90 -29.38 6.82
C SER A 405 -20.53 -30.67 7.38
N ALA A 406 -20.07 -31.15 8.54
CA ALA A 406 -20.67 -32.26 9.26
C ALA A 406 -21.95 -31.86 10.01
N PHE A 407 -22.23 -30.56 10.15
CA PHE A 407 -23.40 -30.01 10.86
C PHE A 407 -24.24 -29.13 9.93
N PRO A 408 -24.87 -29.70 8.88
CA PRO A 408 -25.58 -28.94 7.85
C PRO A 408 -26.82 -28.18 8.34
N CYS A 409 -27.32 -28.50 9.54
CA CYS A 409 -28.45 -27.81 10.17
C CYS A 409 -28.02 -26.66 11.10
N MET A 410 -26.72 -26.44 11.31
CA MET A 410 -26.18 -25.36 12.12
C MET A 410 -26.41 -24.01 11.44
N ILE A 411 -27.05 -23.09 12.15
CA ILE A 411 -27.33 -21.73 11.70
C ILE A 411 -26.97 -20.73 12.79
N LYS A 412 -26.78 -19.46 12.43
CA LYS A 412 -26.69 -18.37 13.41
C LYS A 412 -28.07 -18.15 14.04
N GLY A 413 -28.17 -18.35 15.35
CA GLY A 413 -29.38 -18.13 16.13
C GLY A 413 -29.57 -16.68 16.52
N ASN A 414 -30.75 -16.36 17.06
CA ASN A 414 -31.02 -15.07 17.69
C ASN A 414 -30.87 -15.20 19.22
N PRO A 415 -29.80 -14.66 19.84
CA PRO A 415 -29.58 -14.79 21.29
C PRO A 415 -30.67 -14.12 22.13
N ASP A 416 -31.37 -13.11 21.59
CA ASP A 416 -32.48 -12.44 22.28
C ASP A 416 -33.74 -13.31 22.38
N ALA A 417 -33.87 -14.32 21.51
CA ALA A 417 -34.99 -15.24 21.54
C ALA A 417 -34.86 -16.30 22.66
N GLN A 418 -33.67 -16.47 23.23
CA GLN A 418 -33.40 -17.46 24.27
C GLN A 418 -33.84 -16.91 25.65
N PRO A 419 -34.68 -17.61 26.45
CA PRO A 419 -35.15 -17.15 27.76
C PRO A 419 -34.22 -17.40 28.97
N TRP A 420 -33.13 -18.14 28.81
CA TRP A 420 -32.19 -18.55 29.83
C TRP A 420 -31.46 -17.33 30.39
N PRO A 421 -31.55 -17.08 31.71
CA PRO A 421 -31.12 -15.81 32.30
C PRO A 421 -29.60 -15.63 32.28
N TYR A 422 -28.84 -16.72 32.17
CA TYR A 422 -27.38 -16.69 32.23
C TYR A 422 -26.69 -16.58 30.87
N LEU A 423 -27.45 -16.63 29.76
CA LEU A 423 -26.89 -16.41 28.42
C LEU A 423 -26.32 -15.00 28.33
N ARG A 424 -24.99 -14.90 28.15
CA ARG A 424 -24.28 -13.62 27.92
C ARG A 424 -24.55 -13.07 26.51
N ARG A 425 -25.66 -12.37 26.33
CA ARG A 425 -26.13 -11.80 25.04
C ARG A 425 -25.27 -10.61 24.59
N GLU A 426 -24.63 -9.98 25.56
CA GLU A 426 -23.76 -8.82 25.38
C GLU A 426 -22.38 -9.17 24.78
N ALA A 427 -22.00 -10.46 24.79
CA ALA A 427 -20.77 -10.92 24.16
C ALA A 427 -20.93 -10.87 22.63
N ASN A 428 -20.01 -10.20 21.93
CA ASN A 428 -20.03 -10.03 20.48
C ASN A 428 -19.59 -11.28 19.71
N HIS A 429 -20.11 -12.46 20.11
CA HIS A 429 -19.84 -13.75 19.49
C HIS A 429 -21.08 -14.28 18.75
N ASN A 430 -20.86 -15.03 17.68
CA ASN A 430 -21.97 -15.73 17.03
C ASN A 430 -22.51 -16.82 17.94
N TRP A 431 -23.81 -16.74 18.24
CA TRP A 431 -24.54 -17.82 18.90
C TRP A 431 -25.09 -18.79 17.85
N TYR A 432 -24.52 -19.98 17.77
CA TYR A 432 -24.94 -21.00 16.82
C TYR A 432 -26.01 -21.91 17.42
N VAL A 433 -26.98 -22.33 16.61
CA VAL A 433 -28.04 -23.28 17.00
C VAL A 433 -28.27 -24.27 15.87
N ASP A 434 -28.91 -25.40 16.17
CA ASP A 434 -29.47 -26.26 15.15
C ASP A 434 -30.85 -25.72 14.73
N SER A 435 -31.06 -25.53 13.43
CA SER A 435 -32.34 -25.04 12.86
C SER A 435 -33.56 -25.85 13.27
N ARG A 436 -33.39 -27.12 13.64
CA ARG A 436 -34.47 -28.01 14.13
C ARG A 436 -34.81 -27.78 15.60
N ALA A 437 -33.89 -27.19 16.37
CA ALA A 437 -34.02 -26.92 17.79
C ALA A 437 -33.38 -25.56 18.15
N PRO A 438 -33.95 -24.44 17.68
CA PRO A 438 -33.30 -23.11 17.69
C PRO A 438 -33.20 -22.47 19.08
N MET A 439 -33.64 -23.16 20.13
CA MET A 439 -33.62 -22.68 21.52
C MET A 439 -32.38 -23.16 22.29
N VAL A 440 -31.62 -24.10 21.75
CA VAL A 440 -30.43 -24.66 22.41
C VAL A 440 -29.21 -24.30 21.58
N GLY A 441 -28.22 -23.69 22.24
CA GLY A 441 -26.98 -23.23 21.61
C GLY A 441 -25.96 -24.34 21.45
N PHE A 442 -25.15 -24.24 20.42
CA PHE A 442 -23.83 -24.87 20.38
C PHE A 442 -22.83 -24.02 21.17
N LEU A 443 -21.73 -24.64 21.59
CA LEU A 443 -20.54 -23.92 22.03
C LEU A 443 -20.12 -22.93 20.95
N SER A 444 -19.68 -21.73 21.38
CA SER A 444 -19.06 -20.77 20.47
C SER A 444 -17.81 -21.35 19.81
N ARG A 445 -17.32 -20.71 18.74
CA ARG A 445 -16.08 -21.18 18.09
C ARG A 445 -14.91 -21.21 19.04
N ASP A 446 -14.75 -20.19 19.86
CA ASP A 446 -13.63 -20.10 20.78
C ASP A 446 -13.64 -21.29 21.76
N GLU A 447 -14.80 -21.58 22.33
CA GLU A 447 -15.01 -22.69 23.27
C GLU A 447 -14.80 -24.06 22.63
N ALA A 448 -15.32 -24.26 21.43
CA ALA A 448 -15.09 -25.49 20.67
C ALA A 448 -13.59 -25.72 20.34
N HIS A 449 -12.83 -24.65 20.11
CA HIS A 449 -11.39 -24.73 19.83
C HIS A 449 -10.54 -24.92 21.08
N ILE A 450 -11.00 -24.44 22.25
CA ILE A 450 -10.42 -24.82 23.54
C ILE A 450 -10.55 -26.34 23.73
N LEU A 451 -11.74 -26.92 23.44
CA LEU A 451 -11.94 -28.38 23.51
C LEU A 451 -11.02 -29.14 22.55
N TYR A 452 -11.02 -28.76 21.26
CA TYR A 452 -10.19 -29.41 20.24
C TYR A 452 -8.70 -29.38 20.62
N ASN A 453 -8.17 -28.21 20.96
CA ASN A 453 -6.75 -28.08 21.28
C ASN A 453 -6.38 -28.76 22.61
N THR A 454 -7.29 -28.82 23.58
CA THR A 454 -7.05 -29.53 24.84
C THR A 454 -6.99 -31.03 24.59
N ALA A 455 -7.92 -31.57 23.80
CA ALA A 455 -7.89 -32.96 23.38
C ALA A 455 -6.63 -33.28 22.56
N ARG A 456 -6.21 -32.39 21.65
CA ARG A 456 -4.98 -32.54 20.85
C ARG A 456 -3.73 -32.63 21.72
N ALA A 457 -3.57 -31.73 22.67
CA ALA A 457 -2.46 -31.74 23.62
C ALA A 457 -2.46 -32.99 24.53
N ASN A 458 -3.61 -33.63 24.70
CA ASN A 458 -3.82 -34.78 25.59
C ASN A 458 -4.35 -36.01 24.83
N SER A 459 -3.93 -36.21 23.57
CA SER A 459 -4.47 -37.25 22.69
C SER A 459 -4.28 -38.69 23.20
N SER A 460 -3.37 -38.90 24.15
CA SER A 460 -3.17 -40.18 24.85
C SER A 460 -4.21 -40.47 25.93
N PHE A 461 -5.00 -39.48 26.35
CA PHE A 461 -6.01 -39.65 27.39
C PHE A 461 -7.25 -40.35 26.84
N LEU A 462 -7.85 -41.19 27.70
CA LEU A 462 -9.26 -41.53 27.55
C LEU A 462 -10.09 -40.33 28.02
N ALA A 463 -11.00 -39.88 27.17
CA ALA A 463 -11.85 -38.73 27.42
C ALA A 463 -13.29 -39.13 27.75
N LEU A 464 -13.96 -38.31 28.56
CA LEU A 464 -15.38 -38.40 28.87
C LEU A 464 -16.07 -37.08 28.54
N GLU A 465 -17.23 -37.15 27.91
CA GLU A 465 -18.14 -36.03 27.75
C GLU A 465 -19.50 -36.37 28.37
N ILE A 466 -20.05 -35.41 29.12
CA ILE A 466 -21.40 -35.46 29.66
C ILE A 466 -22.19 -34.33 29.02
N GLY A 467 -23.27 -34.66 28.31
CA GLY A 467 -24.13 -33.69 27.63
C GLY A 467 -23.63 -33.29 26.23
N ALA A 468 -23.68 -34.20 25.27
CA ALA A 468 -23.22 -33.92 23.91
C ALA A 468 -24.28 -33.27 23.00
N TRP A 469 -25.56 -33.37 23.36
CA TRP A 469 -26.71 -32.88 22.59
C TRP A 469 -26.72 -33.39 21.13
N LEU A 470 -26.25 -32.58 20.17
CA LEU A 470 -26.15 -32.90 18.75
C LEU A 470 -24.72 -33.21 18.27
N GLY A 471 -23.77 -33.35 19.20
CA GLY A 471 -22.43 -33.90 18.96
C GLY A 471 -21.37 -32.88 18.53
N TRP A 472 -21.61 -31.59 18.68
CA TRP A 472 -20.66 -30.53 18.29
C TRP A 472 -19.36 -30.58 19.09
N SER A 473 -19.46 -30.56 20.42
CA SER A 473 -18.35 -30.74 21.36
C SER A 473 -17.69 -32.12 21.20
N ALA A 474 -18.49 -33.19 21.11
CA ALA A 474 -18.02 -34.55 20.84
C ALA A 474 -17.13 -34.64 19.59
N CYS A 475 -17.54 -33.98 18.52
CA CYS A 475 -16.80 -33.93 17.27
C CYS A 475 -15.45 -33.22 17.44
N HIS A 476 -15.42 -32.06 18.12
CA HIS A 476 -14.17 -31.30 18.36
C HIS A 476 -13.20 -32.06 19.26
N LEU A 477 -13.68 -32.67 20.34
CA LEU A 477 -12.87 -33.53 21.21
C LEU A 477 -12.27 -34.70 20.41
N ALA A 478 -13.10 -35.42 19.64
CA ALA A 478 -12.65 -36.57 18.86
C ALA A 478 -11.68 -36.19 17.72
N LEU A 479 -11.86 -35.03 17.09
CA LEU A 479 -10.91 -34.47 16.11
C LEU A 479 -9.55 -34.17 16.75
N GLY A 480 -9.52 -33.79 18.03
CA GLY A 480 -8.28 -33.66 18.80
C GLY A 480 -7.56 -35.00 19.02
N GLY A 481 -8.16 -36.13 18.67
CA GLY A 481 -7.49 -37.42 18.60
C GLY A 481 -7.58 -38.28 19.85
N VAL A 482 -8.36 -37.88 20.85
CA VAL A 482 -8.67 -38.73 22.02
C VAL A 482 -9.63 -39.87 21.67
N GLN A 483 -9.67 -40.90 22.52
CA GLN A 483 -10.78 -41.86 22.56
C GLN A 483 -11.84 -41.32 23.51
N LEU A 484 -13.09 -41.19 23.06
CA LEU A 484 -14.13 -40.44 23.77
C LEU A 484 -15.32 -41.33 24.13
N ASP A 485 -15.62 -41.41 25.43
CA ASP A 485 -16.92 -41.90 25.92
C ASP A 485 -17.88 -40.70 26.04
N VAL A 486 -19.06 -40.79 25.43
CA VAL A 486 -20.08 -39.73 25.46
C VAL A 486 -21.33 -40.24 26.17
N ILE A 487 -21.79 -39.51 27.18
CA ILE A 487 -22.98 -39.83 27.96
C ILE A 487 -24.01 -38.74 27.77
N ASP A 488 -25.18 -39.10 27.24
CA ASP A 488 -26.30 -38.17 27.10
C ASP A 488 -27.64 -38.94 27.06
N PRO A 489 -28.65 -38.57 27.88
CA PRO A 489 -29.93 -39.25 27.90
C PRO A 489 -30.72 -39.11 26.58
N LEU A 490 -30.50 -38.05 25.81
CA LEU A 490 -31.14 -37.83 24.51
C LEU A 490 -30.74 -38.87 23.47
N LEU A 491 -29.58 -39.54 23.63
CA LEU A 491 -29.14 -40.64 22.76
C LEU A 491 -30.05 -41.88 22.85
N LYS A 492 -30.96 -41.95 23.83
CA LYS A 492 -32.04 -42.95 23.86
C LYS A 492 -33.05 -42.74 22.73
N ARG A 493 -33.17 -41.52 22.22
CA ARG A 493 -33.99 -41.22 21.06
C ARG A 493 -33.21 -41.51 19.78
N ALA A 494 -33.79 -42.36 18.93
CA ALA A 494 -33.12 -42.85 17.73
C ALA A 494 -32.76 -41.72 16.73
N ASP A 495 -33.61 -40.70 16.62
CA ASP A 495 -33.38 -39.53 15.77
C ASP A 495 -32.17 -38.70 16.20
N PHE A 496 -32.05 -38.42 17.51
CA PHE A 496 -30.91 -37.71 18.08
C PHE A 496 -29.62 -38.49 17.91
N ARG A 497 -29.63 -39.77 18.30
CA ARG A 497 -28.46 -40.64 18.16
C ARG A 497 -27.99 -40.73 16.71
N GLN A 498 -28.91 -40.93 15.77
CA GLN A 498 -28.58 -41.00 14.36
C GLN A 498 -27.97 -39.68 13.86
N SER A 499 -28.49 -38.53 14.31
CA SER A 499 -27.94 -37.22 13.95
C SER A 499 -26.48 -37.08 14.44
N VAL A 500 -26.19 -37.49 15.68
CA VAL A 500 -24.83 -37.46 16.24
C VAL A 500 -23.90 -38.40 15.47
N GLU A 501 -24.34 -39.64 15.22
CA GLU A 501 -23.54 -40.62 14.47
C GLU A 501 -23.20 -40.13 13.06
N GLN A 502 -24.16 -39.52 12.35
CA GLN A 502 -23.95 -38.95 11.03
C GLN A 502 -22.95 -37.79 11.04
N SER A 503 -23.04 -36.87 12.01
CA SER A 503 -22.06 -35.78 12.14
C SER A 503 -20.65 -36.31 12.39
N LEU A 504 -20.51 -37.31 13.28
CA LEU A 504 -19.20 -37.92 13.57
C LEU A 504 -18.64 -38.72 12.39
N GLU A 505 -19.50 -39.39 11.61
CA GLU A 505 -19.11 -40.07 10.37
C GLU A 505 -18.67 -39.08 9.30
N ALA A 506 -19.43 -37.99 9.09
CA ALA A 506 -19.10 -36.95 8.14
C ALA A 506 -17.78 -36.23 8.49
N ALA A 507 -17.48 -36.09 9.78
CA ALA A 507 -16.21 -35.57 10.27
C ALA A 507 -15.07 -36.62 10.29
N GLY A 508 -15.35 -37.89 9.99
CA GLY A 508 -14.34 -38.95 9.93
C GLY A 508 -13.80 -39.42 11.29
N VAL A 509 -14.55 -39.19 12.38
CA VAL A 509 -14.11 -39.48 13.76
C VAL A 509 -14.99 -40.48 14.51
N ARG A 510 -16.02 -41.05 13.85
CA ARG A 510 -16.97 -41.98 14.45
C ARG A 510 -16.33 -43.13 15.23
N GLU A 511 -15.23 -43.69 14.73
CA GLU A 511 -14.53 -44.83 15.36
C GLU A 511 -13.87 -44.49 16.70
N ARG A 512 -13.64 -43.20 16.97
CA ARG A 512 -13.03 -42.71 18.22
C ARG A 512 -14.05 -42.47 19.33
N VAL A 513 -15.34 -42.55 19.02
CA VAL A 513 -16.43 -42.13 19.91
C VAL A 513 -17.33 -43.31 20.28
N THR A 514 -17.51 -43.54 21.58
CA THR A 514 -18.49 -44.50 22.10
C THR A 514 -19.67 -43.75 22.69
N LEU A 515 -20.85 -43.89 22.08
CA LEU A 515 -22.08 -43.23 22.51
C LEU A 515 -22.84 -44.09 23.52
N HIS A 516 -23.07 -43.57 24.73
CA HIS A 516 -23.75 -44.26 25.82
C HIS A 516 -25.12 -43.59 26.11
N PRO A 517 -26.25 -44.26 25.78
CA PRO A 517 -27.59 -43.70 25.95
C PRO A 517 -28.09 -43.80 27.41
N GLY A 518 -27.55 -42.96 28.28
CA GLY A 518 -27.89 -42.89 29.69
C GLY A 518 -27.60 -41.52 30.28
N GLN A 519 -27.81 -41.37 31.59
CA GLN A 519 -27.64 -40.09 32.30
C GLN A 519 -26.51 -40.18 33.31
N SER A 520 -25.87 -39.03 33.58
CA SER A 520 -25.01 -38.82 34.73
C SER A 520 -25.86 -38.54 35.98
N PRO A 521 -25.46 -38.96 37.20
CA PRO A 521 -24.20 -39.63 37.56
C PRO A 521 -24.22 -41.15 37.46
N GLU A 522 -25.37 -41.80 37.26
CA GLU A 522 -25.48 -43.26 37.35
C GLU A 522 -24.57 -43.99 36.36
N LEU A 523 -24.56 -43.56 35.10
CA LEU A 523 -23.80 -44.24 34.05
C LEU A 523 -22.29 -44.00 34.19
N VAL A 524 -21.88 -42.83 34.68
CA VAL A 524 -20.47 -42.54 35.00
C VAL A 524 -19.97 -43.51 36.07
N ARG A 525 -20.77 -43.76 37.12
CA ARG A 525 -20.43 -44.74 38.18
C ARG A 525 -20.34 -46.16 37.64
N GLU A 526 -21.25 -46.56 36.76
CA GLU A 526 -21.23 -47.89 36.14
C GLU A 526 -19.95 -48.10 35.31
N LEU A 527 -19.64 -47.17 34.40
CA LEU A 527 -18.45 -47.25 33.55
C LEU A 527 -17.16 -47.18 34.38
N GLY A 528 -17.12 -46.31 35.39
CA GLY A 528 -16.00 -46.17 36.31
C GLY A 528 -15.77 -47.41 37.18
N ALA A 529 -16.84 -48.07 37.63
CA ALA A 529 -16.79 -49.35 38.35
C ALA A 529 -16.26 -50.48 37.45
N ASN A 530 -16.52 -50.41 36.14
CA ASN A 530 -15.95 -51.31 35.13
C ASN A 530 -14.49 -51.00 34.76
N GLY A 531 -13.80 -50.17 35.55
CA GLY A 531 -12.36 -49.92 35.43
C GLY A 531 -11.98 -48.75 34.53
N LYS A 532 -12.95 -48.03 33.95
CA LYS A 532 -12.66 -46.81 33.16
C LYS A 532 -12.09 -45.72 34.06
N ARG A 533 -11.04 -45.05 33.59
CA ARG A 533 -10.46 -43.86 34.22
C ARG A 533 -10.20 -42.82 33.15
N TRP A 534 -10.67 -41.59 33.35
CA TRP A 534 -10.63 -40.55 32.33
C TRP A 534 -9.59 -39.48 32.69
N GLY A 535 -8.72 -39.17 31.74
CA GLY A 535 -7.71 -38.11 31.88
C GLY A 535 -8.22 -36.75 31.37
N LEU A 536 -9.22 -36.75 30.49
CA LEU A 536 -9.90 -35.54 30.03
C LEU A 536 -11.40 -35.70 30.25
N ILE A 537 -12.03 -34.76 30.92
CA ILE A 537 -13.47 -34.82 31.20
C ILE A 537 -14.08 -33.48 30.79
N PHE A 538 -15.16 -33.49 30.04
CA PHE A 538 -15.95 -32.31 29.70
C PHE A 538 -17.37 -32.46 30.26
N ILE A 539 -17.81 -31.47 31.03
CA ILE A 539 -19.11 -31.45 31.71
C ILE A 539 -19.95 -30.30 31.15
N ASP A 540 -21.00 -30.65 30.42
CA ASP A 540 -21.98 -29.75 29.77
C ASP A 540 -23.40 -30.36 29.85
N GLY A 541 -23.71 -30.94 31.01
CA GLY A 541 -24.94 -31.68 31.28
C GLY A 541 -26.09 -30.80 31.78
N ASP A 542 -26.78 -31.24 32.84
CA ASP A 542 -27.84 -30.44 33.46
C ASP A 542 -27.23 -29.25 34.23
N HIS A 543 -27.67 -28.04 33.92
CA HIS A 543 -27.13 -26.79 34.47
C HIS A 543 -27.88 -26.28 35.71
N ASP A 544 -28.92 -26.99 36.16
CA ASP A 544 -29.80 -26.53 37.23
C ASP A 544 -29.45 -27.15 38.60
N GLY A 545 -29.44 -26.30 39.63
CA GLY A 545 -29.33 -26.71 41.03
C GLY A 545 -28.04 -27.46 41.35
N SER A 546 -28.16 -28.66 41.94
CA SER A 546 -26.99 -29.44 42.39
C SER A 546 -26.38 -30.34 41.30
N ALA A 547 -26.99 -30.44 40.12
CA ALA A 547 -26.58 -31.41 39.11
C ALA A 547 -25.12 -31.24 38.64
N PRO A 548 -24.63 -30.03 38.29
CA PRO A 548 -23.22 -29.85 37.88
C PRO A 548 -22.22 -30.28 38.96
N LYS A 549 -22.54 -30.02 40.23
CA LYS A 549 -21.71 -30.41 41.37
C LYS A 549 -21.69 -31.92 41.58
N ILE A 550 -22.85 -32.59 41.43
CA ILE A 550 -22.94 -34.05 41.54
C ILE A 550 -22.13 -34.74 40.43
N ASP A 551 -22.14 -34.18 39.22
CA ASP A 551 -21.32 -34.66 38.11
C ASP A 551 -19.83 -34.45 38.39
N ALA A 552 -19.43 -33.27 38.87
CA ALA A 552 -18.06 -33.00 39.29
C ALA A 552 -17.57 -33.99 40.38
N GLU A 553 -18.38 -34.21 41.42
CA GLU A 553 -18.11 -35.17 42.51
C GLU A 553 -17.97 -36.61 42.00
N THR A 554 -18.80 -36.99 41.04
CA THR A 554 -18.79 -38.35 40.48
C THR A 554 -17.59 -38.55 39.54
N CYS A 555 -17.29 -37.56 38.71
CA CYS A 555 -16.14 -37.56 37.81
C CYS A 555 -14.80 -37.59 38.56
N GLU A 556 -14.66 -36.87 39.69
CA GLU A 556 -13.42 -36.88 40.50
C GLU A 556 -13.03 -38.32 40.92
N GLN A 557 -14.02 -39.14 41.30
CA GLN A 557 -13.81 -40.51 41.79
C GLN A 557 -13.17 -41.42 40.74
N PHE A 558 -13.38 -41.12 39.46
CA PHE A 558 -12.93 -41.93 38.34
C PHE A 558 -11.96 -41.17 37.42
N ALA A 559 -11.55 -39.96 37.79
CA ALA A 559 -10.51 -39.23 37.08
C ALA A 559 -9.16 -39.94 37.23
N ALA A 560 -8.34 -39.91 36.17
CA ALA A 560 -6.97 -40.42 36.20
C ALA A 560 -6.08 -39.60 37.16
N THR A 561 -4.84 -40.08 37.39
CA THR A 561 -3.89 -39.39 38.29
C THR A 561 -3.51 -38.02 37.73
N ASP A 562 -3.22 -37.97 36.43
CA ASP A 562 -3.11 -36.75 35.65
C ASP A 562 -4.45 -36.53 34.95
N ALA A 563 -5.14 -35.45 35.28
CA ALA A 563 -6.48 -35.22 34.75
C ALA A 563 -6.81 -33.74 34.58
N LEU A 564 -7.62 -33.45 33.56
CA LEU A 564 -8.24 -32.17 33.24
C LEU A 564 -9.76 -32.34 33.22
N VAL A 565 -10.46 -31.43 33.87
CA VAL A 565 -11.93 -31.35 33.87
C VAL A 565 -12.33 -29.97 33.37
N LEU A 566 -13.02 -29.93 32.24
CA LEU A 566 -13.54 -28.73 31.59
C LEU A 566 -15.03 -28.60 31.85
N PHE A 567 -15.46 -27.37 32.07
CA PHE A 567 -16.85 -26.99 32.29
C PHE A 567 -17.22 -25.91 31.29
N HIS A 568 -18.44 -25.98 30.77
CA HIS A 568 -19.05 -24.94 29.94
C HIS A 568 -20.11 -24.17 30.76
N ASP A 569 -20.59 -23.02 30.27
CA ASP A 569 -21.69 -22.27 30.90
C ASP A 569 -21.45 -21.80 32.36
N LEU A 570 -20.21 -21.42 32.73
CA LEU A 570 -19.91 -20.91 34.08
C LEU A 570 -20.58 -19.57 34.40
N ALA A 571 -21.15 -18.90 33.41
CA ALA A 571 -22.07 -17.79 33.64
C ALA A 571 -23.22 -18.16 34.60
N SER A 572 -23.61 -19.44 34.64
CA SER A 572 -24.50 -19.98 35.67
C SER A 572 -23.75 -20.21 37.01
N PRO A 573 -24.25 -19.66 38.14
CA PRO A 573 -23.71 -19.94 39.46
C PRO A 573 -23.76 -21.44 39.83
N ASP A 574 -24.79 -22.16 39.38
CA ASP A 574 -24.96 -23.58 39.68
C ASP A 574 -23.86 -24.42 39.04
N VAL A 575 -23.45 -24.07 37.81
CA VAL A 575 -22.32 -24.73 37.14
C VAL A 575 -20.99 -24.36 37.82
N SER A 576 -20.82 -23.10 38.22
CA SER A 576 -19.62 -22.66 38.94
C SER A 576 -19.38 -23.41 40.25
N ALA A 577 -20.44 -23.95 40.89
CA ALA A 577 -20.33 -24.78 42.08
C ALA A 577 -19.57 -26.10 41.82
N GLY A 578 -19.62 -26.62 40.59
CA GLY A 578 -18.82 -27.77 40.16
C GLY A 578 -17.32 -27.46 40.09
N LEU A 579 -16.95 -26.29 39.55
CA LEU A 579 -15.56 -25.84 39.54
C LEU A 579 -15.06 -25.53 40.98
N GLU A 580 -15.92 -24.90 41.79
CA GLU A 580 -15.62 -24.62 43.21
C GLU A 580 -15.37 -25.90 44.02
N TYR A 581 -16.11 -26.97 43.71
CA TYR A 581 -15.88 -28.27 44.34
C TYR A 581 -14.42 -28.73 44.11
N PHE A 582 -13.93 -28.71 42.88
CA PHE A 582 -12.55 -29.08 42.59
C PHE A 582 -11.53 -28.18 43.32
N ARG A 583 -11.77 -26.86 43.35
CA ARG A 583 -10.94 -25.92 44.13
C ARG A 583 -10.87 -26.30 45.60
N SER A 584 -12.01 -26.63 46.21
CA SER A 584 -12.11 -27.02 47.62
C SER A 584 -11.40 -28.36 47.94
N ARG A 585 -11.17 -29.19 46.91
CA ARG A 585 -10.48 -30.48 46.99
C ARG A 585 -8.98 -30.38 46.70
N GLY A 586 -8.46 -29.17 46.48
CA GLY A 586 -7.04 -28.91 46.24
C GLY A 586 -6.59 -29.13 44.79
N TRP A 587 -7.53 -29.19 43.85
CA TRP A 587 -7.19 -29.12 42.43
C TRP A 587 -6.82 -27.67 42.07
N ASN A 588 -5.97 -27.53 41.06
CA ASN A 588 -5.76 -26.24 40.44
C ASN A 588 -6.98 -25.90 39.58
N VAL A 589 -7.39 -24.64 39.57
CA VAL A 589 -8.54 -24.17 38.79
C VAL A 589 -8.25 -22.83 38.13
N MET A 590 -8.85 -22.61 36.95
CA MET A 590 -8.89 -21.31 36.30
C MET A 590 -10.10 -21.19 35.38
N VAL A 591 -10.36 -19.99 34.88
CA VAL A 591 -11.43 -19.68 33.94
C VAL A 591 -10.89 -19.14 32.62
N TYR A 592 -11.54 -19.53 31.53
CA TYR A 592 -11.34 -19.01 30.18
C TYR A 592 -12.42 -17.97 29.88
N HIS A 593 -12.01 -16.76 29.51
CA HIS A 593 -12.96 -15.68 29.27
C HIS A 593 -13.52 -15.75 27.85
N THR A 594 -14.49 -16.63 27.67
CA THR A 594 -15.22 -16.89 26.41
C THR A 594 -16.65 -16.34 26.49
N MET A 595 -17.46 -16.57 25.44
CA MET A 595 -18.86 -16.14 25.37
C MET A 595 -19.66 -16.55 26.61
N GLN A 596 -19.70 -17.83 26.97
CA GLN A 596 -20.41 -18.33 28.17
C GLN A 596 -19.50 -18.66 29.36
N VAL A 597 -18.21 -18.32 29.24
CA VAL A 597 -17.14 -18.59 30.22
C VAL A 597 -16.95 -20.09 30.44
N MET A 598 -15.78 -20.60 30.07
CA MET A 598 -15.40 -21.98 30.39
C MET A 598 -14.55 -22.03 31.66
N GLY A 599 -14.64 -23.13 32.39
CA GLY A 599 -13.82 -23.42 33.56
C GLY A 599 -12.94 -24.63 33.32
N VAL A 600 -11.74 -24.65 33.92
CA VAL A 600 -10.90 -25.84 33.92
C VAL A 600 -10.35 -26.11 35.31
N ALA A 601 -10.43 -27.37 35.73
CA ALA A 601 -9.75 -27.92 36.89
C ALA A 601 -8.72 -28.94 36.45
N TRP A 602 -7.54 -28.96 37.07
CA TRP A 602 -6.52 -29.97 36.76
C TRP A 602 -5.69 -30.40 37.97
N ARG A 603 -5.12 -31.59 37.86
CA ARG A 603 -4.17 -32.16 38.81
C ARG A 603 -3.09 -32.99 38.12
N GLY A 604 -2.05 -33.33 38.89
CA GLY A 604 -0.92 -34.09 38.38
C GLY A 604 -0.10 -33.26 37.39
N ASN A 605 0.40 -33.90 36.34
CA ASN A 605 1.20 -33.28 35.28
C ASN A 605 0.35 -32.74 34.12
N ALA A 606 -0.98 -32.79 34.23
CA ALA A 606 -1.85 -32.24 33.21
C ALA A 606 -1.68 -30.71 33.18
N VAL A 607 -1.47 -30.13 31.99
CA VAL A 607 -1.28 -28.68 31.82
C VAL A 607 -2.46 -28.14 31.01
N PRO A 608 -3.23 -27.18 31.54
CA PRO A 608 -4.32 -26.59 30.80
C PRO A 608 -3.79 -25.67 29.69
N LEU A 609 -4.60 -25.45 28.65
CA LEU A 609 -4.21 -24.56 27.55
C LEU A 609 -4.04 -23.12 28.02
N GLN A 610 -3.12 -22.40 27.38
CA GLN A 610 -3.14 -20.93 27.38
C GLN A 610 -4.19 -20.45 26.39
N HIS A 611 -5.03 -19.53 26.86
CA HIS A 611 -6.08 -18.89 26.09
C HIS A 611 -6.00 -17.38 26.31
N PHE A 612 -5.98 -16.66 25.20
CA PHE A 612 -6.14 -15.23 25.11
C PHE A 612 -7.62 -14.92 24.80
N PRO A 613 -8.30 -14.13 25.66
CA PRO A 613 -9.68 -13.73 25.41
C PRO A 613 -9.83 -12.92 24.13
N ASP A 614 -10.98 -13.03 23.48
CA ASP A 614 -11.34 -12.15 22.38
C ASP A 614 -11.28 -10.68 22.84
N PRO A 615 -10.44 -9.82 22.23
CA PRO A 615 -10.39 -8.40 22.54
C PRO A 615 -11.75 -7.69 22.41
N GLY A 616 -12.63 -8.20 21.53
CA GLY A 616 -13.97 -7.69 21.28
C GLY A 616 -15.04 -8.10 22.30
N ILE A 617 -14.75 -9.03 23.23
CA ILE A 617 -15.76 -9.54 24.16
C ILE A 617 -16.21 -8.51 25.20
N GLY A 618 -15.39 -7.47 25.46
CA GLY A 618 -15.75 -6.17 26.10
C GLY A 618 -16.44 -6.17 27.47
N VAL A 619 -16.84 -7.33 28.00
CA VAL A 619 -17.81 -7.48 29.08
C VAL A 619 -17.09 -8.13 30.27
N ALA A 620 -17.29 -7.57 31.47
CA ALA A 620 -16.71 -8.14 32.68
C ALA A 620 -17.25 -9.55 32.98
N LEU A 621 -16.45 -10.38 33.65
CA LEU A 621 -16.91 -11.66 34.15
C LEU A 621 -18.03 -11.49 35.18
N PRO A 622 -18.98 -12.43 35.24
CA PRO A 622 -19.97 -12.49 36.31
C PRO A 622 -19.32 -12.43 37.71
N ALA A 623 -19.97 -11.74 38.65
CA ALA A 623 -19.40 -11.44 39.96
C ALA A 623 -18.97 -12.68 40.75
N HIS A 624 -19.70 -13.80 40.63
CA HIS A 624 -19.37 -15.06 41.30
C HIS A 624 -18.08 -15.71 40.79
N LEU A 625 -17.62 -15.34 39.59
CA LEU A 625 -16.40 -15.85 38.99
C LEU A 625 -15.15 -15.00 39.29
N SER A 626 -15.33 -13.80 39.86
CA SER A 626 -14.24 -12.83 40.11
C SER A 626 -13.11 -13.35 41.00
N SER A 627 -13.36 -14.40 41.79
CA SER A 627 -12.35 -15.02 42.67
C SER A 627 -11.50 -16.11 42.00
N PHE A 628 -11.84 -16.53 40.77
CA PHE A 628 -11.09 -17.55 40.06
C PHE A 628 -9.93 -16.93 39.27
N PRO A 629 -8.75 -17.59 39.22
CA PRO A 629 -7.69 -17.18 38.32
C PRO A 629 -8.16 -17.19 36.87
N LEU A 630 -7.80 -16.16 36.12
CA LEU A 630 -7.98 -16.11 34.67
C LEU A 630 -6.81 -16.78 33.96
N SER A 631 -7.07 -17.39 32.81
CA SER A 631 -6.01 -17.85 31.90
C SER A 631 -5.02 -16.70 31.63
N PRO A 632 -3.72 -16.88 31.87
CA PRO A 632 -2.73 -15.81 31.80
C PRO A 632 -2.51 -15.31 30.36
N SER A 633 -2.58 -13.99 30.18
CA SER A 633 -2.10 -13.28 28.98
C SER A 633 -0.62 -12.92 29.15
N PRO A 634 0.23 -12.96 28.10
CA PRO A 634 1.65 -12.67 28.22
C PRO A 634 1.80 -11.15 28.15
N ILE A 635 1.49 -10.47 29.25
CA ILE A 635 2.01 -9.11 29.45
C ILE A 635 3.46 -9.30 29.91
N HIS A 636 4.40 -9.05 28.99
CA HIS A 636 5.83 -8.89 29.21
C HIS A 636 6.46 -9.75 30.33
N THR A 637 7.02 -10.90 29.96
CA THR A 637 8.10 -11.51 30.74
C THR A 637 9.34 -10.62 30.67
N SER A 638 9.42 -9.59 31.51
CA SER A 638 10.71 -9.19 32.05
C SER A 638 11.15 -10.25 33.05
N GLU A 639 12.43 -10.62 32.98
CA GLU A 639 13.04 -11.66 33.81
C GLU A 639 12.79 -11.47 35.33
N PRO A 640 12.75 -12.56 36.12
CA PRO A 640 12.39 -12.51 37.53
C PRO A 640 13.53 -11.91 38.37
N ASN A 641 13.31 -10.71 38.93
CA ASN A 641 14.17 -10.18 39.98
C ASN A 641 13.72 -10.71 41.35
N ALA A 642 14.67 -11.34 42.03
CA ALA A 642 14.51 -11.93 43.34
C ALA A 642 14.45 -10.87 44.46
N GLN A 643 13.66 -11.23 45.49
CA GLN A 643 13.68 -10.74 46.88
C GLN A 643 12.86 -9.48 47.23
N ASP A 644 11.64 -9.75 47.70
CA ASP A 644 10.92 -8.93 48.68
C ASP A 644 11.28 -9.40 50.10
N LYS A 645 11.61 -8.45 50.98
CA LYS A 645 11.44 -8.52 52.43
C LYS A 645 11.17 -7.10 52.95
N SER A 646 9.92 -6.76 53.25
CA SER A 646 9.43 -6.61 54.65
C SER A 646 8.19 -5.70 54.79
N GLY A 647 7.04 -6.29 55.15
CA GLY A 647 6.25 -5.96 56.35
C GLY A 647 5.43 -4.66 56.50
N LYS A 648 4.11 -4.74 56.20
CA LYS A 648 2.88 -4.22 56.89
C LYS A 648 2.74 -2.71 57.29
N PRO A 649 1.51 -2.20 57.57
CA PRO A 649 0.18 -2.37 56.94
C PRO A 649 -0.53 -1.01 56.66
N ASP A 650 -1.73 -1.06 56.06
CA ASP A 650 -2.63 0.03 55.63
C ASP A 650 -2.87 1.22 56.57
N GLU A 651 -3.03 2.44 56.00
CA GLU A 651 -4.11 3.40 56.35
C GLU A 651 -4.24 4.60 55.36
N ALA A 652 -5.49 4.85 54.92
CA ALA A 652 -6.16 6.12 54.56
C ALA A 652 -5.67 7.07 53.43
N ILE A 653 -6.48 7.08 52.35
CA ILE A 653 -7.08 8.21 51.59
C ILE A 653 -6.40 9.61 51.67
N GLY A 654 -5.97 10.12 50.50
CA GLY A 654 -5.96 11.57 50.20
C GLY A 654 -4.89 12.05 49.22
N ASN A 655 -5.33 12.56 48.06
CA ASN A 655 -4.64 13.49 47.14
C ASN A 655 -3.30 13.08 46.54
N ASN A 656 -3.29 12.81 45.22
CA ASN A 656 -2.06 12.61 44.45
C ASN A 656 -1.78 13.84 43.54
N PRO A 657 -0.78 14.69 43.83
CA PRO A 657 -0.16 15.57 42.86
C PRO A 657 0.87 14.78 42.05
N ARG A 658 0.81 14.91 40.72
CA ARG A 658 1.77 14.32 39.77
C ARG A 658 3.21 14.71 40.16
N THR A 659 4.07 13.72 40.39
CA THR A 659 5.53 13.86 40.34
C THR A 659 6.07 13.13 39.09
N PRO A 660 7.11 13.66 38.41
CA PRO A 660 7.64 13.09 37.18
C PRO A 660 8.61 11.93 37.46
N LEU A 661 8.50 10.88 36.64
CA LEU A 661 9.40 9.72 36.61
C LEU A 661 10.72 10.07 35.90
N ASP A 662 11.82 10.08 36.65
CA ASP A 662 13.19 10.04 36.11
C ASP A 662 13.47 8.65 35.52
N SER A 663 13.72 8.59 34.21
CA SER A 663 14.04 7.37 33.45
C SER A 663 15.46 7.45 32.84
N PRO A 664 16.27 6.37 32.90
CA PRO A 664 17.58 6.27 32.21
C PRO A 664 17.53 6.56 30.70
N PHE A 665 16.33 6.48 30.09
CA PHE A 665 16.05 6.81 28.70
C PHE A 665 16.26 8.31 28.37
N LEU A 666 15.95 9.22 29.32
CA LEU A 666 16.19 10.66 29.14
C LEU A 666 17.69 11.01 29.21
N HIS A 667 18.49 10.23 29.95
CA HIS A 667 19.94 10.39 29.98
C HIS A 667 20.63 9.88 28.69
N ALA A 668 20.06 8.90 27.99
CA ALA A 668 20.55 8.46 26.69
C ALA A 668 20.25 9.49 25.58
N LEU A 669 19.04 10.08 25.58
CA LEU A 669 18.66 11.16 24.67
C LEU A 669 19.47 12.45 24.91
N SER A 670 19.80 12.76 26.17
CA SER A 670 20.66 13.90 26.50
C SER A 670 22.09 13.72 26.00
N ARG A 671 22.64 12.50 26.03
CA ARG A 671 23.98 12.22 25.47
C ARG A 671 24.01 12.29 23.95
N MET A 672 22.99 11.75 23.28
CA MET A 672 22.85 11.90 21.82
C MET A 672 22.73 13.37 21.39
N ALA A 673 22.03 14.21 22.18
CA ALA A 673 21.98 15.65 21.94
C ALA A 673 23.33 16.34 22.17
N GLU A 674 24.08 15.94 23.20
CA GLU A 674 25.43 16.46 23.48
C GLU A 674 26.46 16.05 22.40
N ASP A 675 26.35 14.83 21.86
CA ASP A 675 27.21 14.32 20.79
C ASP A 675 26.93 15.03 19.46
N CYS A 676 25.65 15.25 19.11
CA CYS A 676 25.25 16.07 17.95
C CYS A 676 25.71 17.54 18.09
N ILE A 677 25.72 18.08 19.31
CA ILE A 677 26.25 19.43 19.59
C ILE A 677 27.79 19.46 19.50
N ALA A 678 28.48 18.39 19.89
CA ALA A 678 29.94 18.26 19.76
C ALA A 678 30.37 18.16 18.29
N GLU A 679 29.59 17.45 17.47
CA GLU A 679 29.80 17.34 16.03
C GLU A 679 29.51 18.67 15.31
N ALA A 680 28.43 19.37 15.69
CA ALA A 680 28.16 20.73 15.22
C ALA A 680 29.29 21.71 15.60
N ARG A 681 29.88 21.59 16.81
CA ARG A 681 31.04 22.39 17.24
C ARG A 681 32.32 22.08 16.45
N SER A 682 32.53 20.83 16.07
CA SER A 682 33.66 20.41 15.22
C SER A 682 33.56 20.99 13.81
N ILE A 683 32.35 20.97 13.24
CA ILE A 683 32.03 21.60 11.95
C ILE A 683 32.17 23.14 12.03
N LEU A 684 31.79 23.73 13.17
CA LEU A 684 31.99 25.16 13.48
C LEU A 684 33.47 25.55 13.58
N ALA A 685 34.31 24.75 14.24
CA ALA A 685 35.76 25.00 14.36
C ALA A 685 36.50 24.88 13.00
N ALA A 686 35.96 24.10 12.06
CA ALA A 686 36.41 24.06 10.68
C ALA A 686 35.97 25.31 9.89
N ALA A 687 34.77 25.84 10.16
CA ALA A 687 34.25 27.05 9.53
C ALA A 687 34.94 28.35 10.03
N GLU A 688 35.35 28.42 11.30
CA GLU A 688 36.03 29.57 11.92
C GLU A 688 37.34 29.97 11.21
N ARG A 689 38.03 29.04 10.54
CA ARG A 689 39.27 29.32 9.80
C ARG A 689 39.03 30.03 8.46
N SER A 690 37.79 30.14 8.01
CA SER A 690 37.48 30.54 6.63
C SER A 690 36.82 31.93 6.48
N ASN A 691 36.17 32.49 7.52
CA ASN A 691 35.65 33.87 7.44
C ASN A 691 35.26 34.49 8.82
N PRO A 692 35.87 35.61 9.27
CA PRO A 692 35.65 36.16 10.62
C PRO A 692 34.28 36.82 10.86
N LEU A 693 33.50 37.11 9.81
CA LEU A 693 32.26 37.90 9.92
C LEU A 693 31.03 37.09 10.38
N ASN A 694 31.07 35.75 10.32
CA ASN A 694 29.96 34.90 10.77
C ASN A 694 30.02 34.51 12.26
N ALA A 695 31.16 34.69 12.93
CA ALA A 695 31.34 34.29 14.33
C ALA A 695 30.53 35.17 15.31
N ALA A 696 30.35 36.46 15.00
CA ALA A 696 29.59 37.38 15.86
C ALA A 696 28.07 37.10 15.82
N LEU A 697 27.55 36.71 14.65
CA LEU A 697 26.11 36.45 14.46
C LEU A 697 25.68 35.12 15.09
N VAL A 698 26.56 34.11 15.06
CA VAL A 698 26.26 32.77 15.60
C VAL A 698 26.53 32.68 17.10
N THR A 699 27.52 33.40 17.64
CA THR A 699 27.72 33.51 19.09
C THR A 699 26.50 34.17 19.78
N GLN A 700 25.82 35.07 19.07
CA GLN A 700 24.59 35.72 19.54
C GLN A 700 23.39 34.77 19.55
N VAL A 701 23.28 33.88 18.55
CA VAL A 701 22.23 32.83 18.49
C VAL A 701 22.41 31.77 19.58
N ILE A 702 23.65 31.40 19.91
CA ILE A 702 23.96 30.42 20.98
C ILE A 702 23.76 31.03 22.38
N ALA A 703 24.05 32.33 22.56
CA ALA A 703 23.78 33.03 23.81
C ALA A 703 22.26 33.16 24.08
N GLU A 704 21.44 33.30 23.04
CA GLU A 704 19.99 33.44 23.12
C GLU A 704 19.26 32.10 23.30
N HIS A 705 19.85 30.97 22.88
CA HIS A 705 19.31 29.63 23.16
C HIS A 705 19.50 29.16 24.62
N ARG A 706 20.46 29.72 25.37
CA ARG A 706 20.56 29.45 26.82
C ARG A 706 19.41 30.07 27.64
N LEU A 707 18.76 31.13 27.14
CA LEU A 707 17.65 31.77 27.85
C LEU A 707 16.31 31.03 27.70
N GLY A 708 16.19 30.12 26.73
CA GLY A 708 14.99 29.32 26.49
C GLY A 708 14.94 27.97 27.20
N ILE A 709 16.02 27.56 27.87
CA ILE A 709 16.11 26.26 28.55
C ILE A 709 15.77 26.39 30.05
N ASP A 710 15.95 27.58 30.64
CA ASP A 710 15.75 27.78 32.09
C ASP A 710 14.40 28.42 32.48
N ASN A 711 13.44 28.59 31.55
CA ASN A 711 12.13 29.15 31.90
C ASN A 711 10.96 28.57 31.08
N PRO A 712 10.11 27.71 31.67
CA PRO A 712 9.02 27.02 30.96
C PRO A 712 7.77 27.90 30.67
N ALA A 713 7.90 29.24 30.73
CA ALA A 713 6.78 30.17 30.50
C ALA A 713 6.89 31.02 29.22
N ALA A 714 7.81 30.73 28.29
CA ALA A 714 7.92 31.45 27.01
C ALA A 714 7.25 30.67 25.86
N GLY A 715 6.32 31.32 25.13
CA GLY A 715 5.37 30.73 24.18
C GLY A 715 5.93 30.10 22.89
N THR A 716 4.99 29.62 22.06
CA THR A 716 5.16 28.65 20.96
C THR A 716 6.07 29.12 19.80
N PRO A 717 6.63 28.18 19.00
CA PRO A 717 7.57 28.46 17.89
C PRO A 717 7.08 29.51 16.86
N ALA A 718 5.76 29.66 16.71
CA ALA A 718 5.15 30.66 15.84
C ALA A 718 5.37 32.12 16.30
N GLN A 719 5.64 32.34 17.60
CA GLN A 719 5.90 33.68 18.16
C GLN A 719 7.35 34.13 17.99
N LEU A 720 8.31 33.18 17.87
CA LEU A 720 9.72 33.47 17.60
C LEU A 720 9.96 33.89 16.14
N MET A 721 9.16 33.38 15.20
CA MET A 721 9.31 33.69 13.76
C MET A 721 8.96 35.14 13.37
N ARG A 722 8.28 35.91 14.24
CA ARG A 722 7.92 37.31 13.95
C ARG A 722 9.04 38.32 14.25
N ARG A 723 10.18 37.90 14.83
CA ARG A 723 11.16 38.84 15.39
C ARG A 723 12.41 39.11 14.53
N PHE A 724 12.61 38.41 13.39
CA PHE A 724 13.79 38.63 12.54
C PHE A 724 13.51 38.49 11.01
N PRO A 725 13.56 39.59 10.23
CA PRO A 725 13.44 39.55 8.77
C PRO A 725 14.83 39.47 8.12
N GLY A 726 15.19 38.32 7.53
CA GLY A 726 16.48 38.18 6.83
C GLY A 726 16.89 36.81 6.26
N SER A 727 16.02 35.80 6.25
CA SER A 727 16.37 34.41 5.89
C SER A 727 16.43 34.08 4.39
N HIS A 728 16.41 35.08 3.50
CA HIS A 728 16.36 34.84 2.04
C HIS A 728 17.65 34.28 1.41
N ARG A 729 18.80 34.30 2.09
CA ARG A 729 20.08 33.83 1.53
C ARG A 729 20.43 32.36 1.80
N LEU A 730 19.75 31.68 2.73
CA LEU A 730 19.97 30.26 3.00
C LEU A 730 19.20 29.37 1.99
N MET A 731 18.04 29.85 1.52
CA MET A 731 17.21 29.16 0.52
C MET A 731 17.80 29.17 -0.91
N SER A 732 18.72 30.08 -1.23
CA SER A 732 19.34 30.12 -2.57
C SER A 732 20.44 29.08 -2.76
N HIS A 733 21.09 28.61 -1.68
CA HIS A 733 22.10 27.55 -1.76
C HIS A 733 21.49 26.14 -1.80
N LEU A 734 20.33 25.94 -1.19
CA LEU A 734 19.63 24.64 -1.19
C LEU A 734 18.85 24.33 -2.48
N ARG A 735 18.62 25.34 -3.33
CA ARG A 735 18.00 25.17 -4.66
C ARG A 735 18.93 24.54 -5.71
N GLY A 736 20.21 24.36 -5.41
CA GLY A 736 21.19 23.75 -6.34
C GLY A 736 21.17 22.21 -6.37
N VAL A 737 20.60 21.55 -5.36
CA VAL A 737 20.76 20.09 -5.15
C VAL A 737 19.56 19.26 -5.63
N PHE A 738 18.42 19.87 -5.98
CA PHE A 738 17.22 19.16 -6.43
C PHE A 738 16.68 19.75 -7.73
N LYS A 739 17.05 19.16 -8.87
CA LYS A 739 16.68 19.66 -10.20
C LYS A 739 15.68 18.78 -10.98
N THR A 740 15.12 17.72 -10.39
CA THR A 740 14.21 16.79 -11.11
C THR A 740 12.78 16.67 -10.56
N SER A 741 12.41 17.34 -9.46
CA SER A 741 11.02 17.25 -8.96
C SER A 741 10.05 18.28 -9.55
N LYS A 742 10.54 19.32 -10.24
CA LYS A 742 9.70 20.42 -10.71
C LYS A 742 8.83 20.05 -11.91
N ASP A 743 9.31 19.18 -12.79
CA ASP A 743 8.58 18.80 -14.01
C ASP A 743 7.50 17.75 -13.72
N VAL A 744 7.74 16.83 -12.77
CA VAL A 744 6.73 15.85 -12.32
C VAL A 744 5.61 16.54 -11.52
N HIS A 745 5.96 17.50 -10.66
CA HIS A 745 4.98 18.26 -9.89
C HIS A 745 4.09 19.15 -10.78
N ASN A 746 4.66 19.74 -11.85
CA ASN A 746 3.90 20.56 -12.79
C ASN A 746 3.04 19.72 -13.76
N TYR A 747 3.54 18.54 -14.16
CA TYR A 747 2.80 17.62 -15.04
C TYR A 747 1.58 17.01 -14.33
N LEU A 748 1.71 16.62 -13.06
CA LEU A 748 0.61 16.03 -12.29
C LEU A 748 -0.50 17.03 -11.95
N ILE A 749 -0.18 18.31 -11.74
CA ILE A 749 -1.19 19.35 -11.51
C ILE A 749 -1.93 19.69 -12.83
N ALA A 750 -1.20 19.76 -13.95
CA ALA A 750 -1.80 20.00 -15.26
C ALA A 750 -2.70 18.83 -15.69
N ASP A 751 -2.24 17.59 -15.52
CA ASP A 751 -2.98 16.38 -15.88
C ASP A 751 -4.21 16.15 -14.99
N TRP A 752 -4.11 16.41 -13.69
CA TRP A 752 -5.22 16.32 -12.73
C TRP A 752 -6.32 17.35 -13.01
N LEU A 753 -5.98 18.57 -13.42
CA LEU A 753 -6.99 19.60 -13.75
C LEU A 753 -7.63 19.40 -15.13
N THR A 754 -6.89 18.83 -16.07
CA THR A 754 -7.38 18.49 -17.42
C THR A 754 -8.44 17.39 -17.35
N HIS A 755 -8.27 16.41 -16.45
CA HIS A 755 -9.23 15.32 -16.23
C HIS A 755 -10.51 15.75 -15.47
N ASN A 756 -10.52 16.92 -14.83
CA ASN A 756 -11.65 17.43 -14.02
C ASN A 756 -12.42 18.60 -14.67
N GLY A 757 -12.28 18.79 -15.99
CA GLY A 757 -13.17 19.65 -16.79
C GLY A 757 -12.72 21.10 -17.01
N PHE A 758 -11.45 21.43 -16.79
CA PHE A 758 -10.86 22.68 -17.28
C PHE A 758 -10.00 22.41 -18.53
N LEU A 759 -10.22 23.19 -19.61
CA LEU A 759 -9.57 23.01 -20.91
C LEU A 759 -8.05 23.28 -20.91
N GLU A 760 -7.35 22.41 -21.64
CA GLU A 760 -6.00 22.41 -22.26
C GLU A 760 -4.76 22.95 -21.49
N PRO A 761 -3.58 22.33 -21.71
CA PRO A 761 -2.34 22.68 -21.01
C PRO A 761 -2.04 24.16 -21.18
N THR A 762 -2.01 24.89 -20.07
CA THR A 762 -1.80 26.33 -20.11
C THR A 762 -0.35 26.63 -20.49
N GLU A 763 -0.19 27.34 -21.60
CA GLU A 763 1.04 27.99 -22.05
C GLU A 763 1.81 28.60 -20.87
N GLY A 764 3.14 28.50 -20.87
CA GLY A 764 3.99 28.97 -19.78
C GLY A 764 3.76 30.44 -19.37
N GLU A 765 3.14 31.24 -20.22
CA GLU A 765 2.77 32.64 -19.95
C GLU A 765 1.60 32.78 -18.96
N VAL A 766 0.59 31.90 -19.03
CA VAL A 766 -0.60 31.95 -18.14
C VAL A 766 -0.21 31.59 -16.71
N MET A 767 0.66 30.59 -16.54
CA MET A 767 1.18 30.21 -15.23
C MET A 767 2.06 31.32 -14.62
N GLN A 768 2.88 32.00 -15.44
CA GLN A 768 3.67 33.16 -15.00
C GLN A 768 2.79 34.35 -14.61
N GLU A 769 1.65 34.55 -15.26
CA GLU A 769 0.67 35.55 -14.87
C GLU A 769 0.05 35.25 -13.50
N PHE A 770 -0.42 34.02 -13.29
CA PHE A 770 -0.95 33.60 -12.00
C PHE A 770 0.09 33.69 -10.88
N ASP A 771 1.33 33.25 -11.11
CA ASP A 771 2.41 33.34 -10.12
C ASP A 771 2.73 34.79 -9.75
N ARG A 772 2.64 35.73 -10.72
CA ARG A 772 2.82 37.17 -10.44
C ARG A 772 1.69 37.74 -9.59
N ILE A 773 0.44 37.43 -9.91
CA ILE A 773 -0.71 37.94 -9.16
C ILE A 773 -0.74 37.33 -7.76
N THR A 774 -0.54 36.01 -7.63
CA THR A 774 -0.53 35.31 -6.34
C THR A 774 0.60 35.76 -5.43
N ALA A 775 1.79 36.04 -5.97
CA ALA A 775 2.88 36.64 -5.20
C ALA A 775 2.51 38.02 -4.63
N ALA A 776 1.73 38.83 -5.34
CA ALA A 776 1.33 40.16 -4.90
C ALA A 776 0.23 40.15 -3.82
N ILE A 777 -0.63 39.14 -3.82
CA ILE A 777 -1.78 39.02 -2.90
C ILE A 777 -1.52 38.11 -1.69
N ARG A 778 -0.37 37.43 -1.60
CA ARG A 778 -0.15 36.36 -0.60
C ARG A 778 -0.39 36.79 0.85
N ASP A 779 -0.09 38.05 1.20
CA ASP A 779 -0.29 38.62 2.55
C ASP A 779 -1.74 39.05 2.83
N PHE A 780 -2.61 38.96 1.82
CA PHE A 780 -4.00 39.43 1.81
C PHE A 780 -5.02 38.29 1.68
N THR A 781 -4.60 37.02 1.74
CA THR A 781 -5.49 35.85 1.66
C THR A 781 -4.92 34.67 2.46
N PHE A 782 -5.80 33.82 2.99
CA PHE A 782 -5.44 32.52 3.57
C PHE A 782 -5.65 31.35 2.62
N LEU A 783 -6.21 31.58 1.43
CA LEU A 783 -6.50 30.51 0.47
C LEU A 783 -5.24 29.76 0.03
N SER A 784 -5.41 28.46 -0.18
CA SER A 784 -4.40 27.58 -0.76
C SER A 784 -4.10 28.00 -2.20
N ARG A 785 -2.94 27.60 -2.72
CA ARG A 785 -2.60 27.88 -4.13
C ARG A 785 -3.60 27.20 -5.07
N GLN A 786 -4.13 26.03 -4.69
CA GLN A 786 -5.13 25.28 -5.42
C GLN A 786 -6.46 26.05 -5.53
N ARG A 787 -7.01 26.54 -4.40
CA ARG A 787 -8.25 27.34 -4.41
C ARG A 787 -8.09 28.63 -5.22
N LEU A 788 -6.95 29.32 -5.09
CA LEU A 788 -6.67 30.51 -5.91
C LEU A 788 -6.56 30.17 -7.40
N TRP A 789 -5.95 29.03 -7.74
CA TRP A 789 -5.83 28.57 -9.13
C TRP A 789 -7.19 28.23 -9.73
N THR A 790 -8.05 27.52 -8.99
CA THR A 790 -9.43 27.23 -9.43
C THR A 790 -10.21 28.52 -9.68
N LEU A 791 -10.16 29.49 -8.78
CA LEU A 791 -10.78 30.81 -8.97
C LEU A 791 -10.24 31.54 -10.22
N PHE A 792 -8.92 31.56 -10.40
CA PHE A 792 -8.27 32.18 -11.56
C PHE A 792 -8.73 31.52 -12.87
N CYS A 793 -8.69 30.19 -12.94
CA CYS A 793 -9.13 29.42 -14.10
C CYS A 793 -10.63 29.60 -14.38
N ALA A 794 -11.47 29.56 -13.36
CA ALA A 794 -12.91 29.76 -13.47
C ALA A 794 -13.25 31.14 -14.04
N VAL A 795 -12.68 32.21 -13.48
CA VAL A 795 -12.92 33.57 -14.01
C VAL A 795 -12.37 33.74 -15.41
N ARG A 796 -11.15 33.26 -15.67
CA ARG A 796 -10.55 33.34 -17.00
C ARG A 796 -11.46 32.66 -18.02
N GLN A 797 -11.92 31.45 -17.73
CA GLN A 797 -12.81 30.70 -18.63
C GLN A 797 -14.16 31.41 -18.81
N LEU A 798 -14.81 31.87 -17.74
CA LEU A 798 -16.07 32.61 -17.83
C LEU A 798 -15.95 33.90 -18.66
N CYS A 799 -14.78 34.55 -18.60
CA CYS A 799 -14.48 35.73 -19.40
C CYS A 799 -14.25 35.39 -20.87
N LEU A 800 -13.55 34.29 -21.16
CA LEU A 800 -13.31 33.79 -22.53
C LEU A 800 -14.60 33.29 -23.19
N ASP A 801 -15.41 32.53 -22.45
CA ASP A 801 -16.73 32.03 -22.84
C ASP A 801 -17.80 33.13 -22.89
N ASP A 802 -17.46 34.32 -22.37
CA ASP A 802 -18.32 35.49 -22.27
C ASP A 802 -19.68 35.20 -21.59
N VAL A 803 -19.67 34.39 -20.52
CA VAL A 803 -20.87 34.01 -19.74
C VAL A 803 -21.50 35.24 -19.08
N PRO A 804 -22.81 35.54 -19.17
CA PRO A 804 -23.38 36.75 -18.58
C PRO A 804 -23.29 36.83 -17.05
N GLY A 805 -23.24 38.04 -16.50
CA GLY A 805 -23.29 38.30 -15.07
C GLY A 805 -22.00 38.82 -14.43
N ASP A 806 -22.14 39.31 -13.21
CA ASP A 806 -21.04 39.81 -12.39
C ASP A 806 -20.39 38.70 -11.55
N ILE A 807 -19.28 39.03 -10.88
CA ILE A 807 -18.62 38.14 -9.92
C ILE A 807 -19.00 38.59 -8.51
N VAL A 808 -19.38 37.64 -7.66
CA VAL A 808 -19.67 37.92 -6.25
C VAL A 808 -18.74 37.07 -5.38
N GLU A 809 -17.99 37.75 -4.51
CA GLU A 809 -17.11 37.17 -3.52
C GLU A 809 -17.66 37.48 -2.13
N CYS A 810 -17.95 36.44 -1.37
CA CYS A 810 -18.38 36.52 0.02
C CYS A 810 -17.24 36.01 0.89
N GLY A 811 -16.87 36.75 1.94
CA GLY A 811 -15.72 36.44 2.80
C GLY A 811 -14.42 37.12 2.36
N THR A 812 -14.51 38.35 1.83
CA THR A 812 -13.38 39.04 1.21
C THR A 812 -12.17 39.24 2.13
N TRP A 813 -12.38 39.43 3.44
CA TRP A 813 -11.35 39.74 4.44
C TRP A 813 -10.38 40.85 3.96
N ARG A 814 -9.10 40.52 3.75
CA ARG A 814 -8.06 41.46 3.28
C ARG A 814 -8.06 41.68 1.76
N GLY A 815 -8.87 40.95 1.00
CA GLY A 815 -9.12 41.20 -0.41
C GLY A 815 -8.18 40.52 -1.39
N GLY A 816 -7.43 39.49 -0.99
CA GLY A 816 -6.49 38.79 -1.88
C GLY A 816 -7.18 38.05 -3.04
N SER A 817 -8.22 37.26 -2.75
CA SER A 817 -9.08 36.62 -3.76
C SER A 817 -9.78 37.66 -4.64
N ALA A 818 -10.35 38.71 -4.04
CA ALA A 818 -10.98 39.82 -4.79
C ALA A 818 -10.05 40.49 -5.78
N ALA A 819 -8.82 40.75 -5.36
CA ALA A 819 -7.77 41.30 -6.22
C ALA A 819 -7.43 40.34 -7.37
N LEU A 820 -7.35 39.03 -7.12
CA LEU A 820 -7.13 38.01 -8.15
C LEU A 820 -8.27 37.97 -9.17
N LEU A 821 -9.51 37.90 -8.69
CA LEU A 821 -10.71 37.86 -9.54
C LEU A 821 -10.79 39.13 -10.40
N ALA A 822 -10.58 40.31 -9.79
CA ALA A 822 -10.65 41.59 -10.49
C ALA A 822 -9.51 41.78 -11.50
N ALA A 823 -8.29 41.33 -11.19
CA ALA A 823 -7.17 41.34 -12.14
C ALA A 823 -7.45 40.44 -13.34
N THR A 824 -8.04 39.27 -13.10
CA THR A 824 -8.41 38.32 -14.16
C THR A 824 -9.54 38.88 -15.03
N VAL A 825 -10.59 39.46 -14.43
CA VAL A 825 -11.66 40.15 -15.16
C VAL A 825 -11.12 41.29 -16.03
N LYS A 826 -10.30 42.17 -15.45
CA LYS A 826 -9.73 43.32 -16.16
C LYS A 826 -8.92 42.90 -17.39
N ARG A 827 -8.30 41.72 -17.33
CA ARG A 827 -7.45 41.18 -18.40
C ARG A 827 -8.24 40.48 -19.50
N TYR A 828 -9.22 39.65 -19.13
CA TYR A 828 -9.83 38.67 -20.02
C TYR A 828 -11.28 38.97 -20.40
N SER A 829 -11.99 39.78 -19.62
CA SER A 829 -13.43 39.99 -19.84
C SER A 829 -13.68 40.80 -21.11
N GLN A 830 -14.56 40.28 -21.96
CA GLN A 830 -15.00 40.95 -23.19
C GLN A 830 -16.11 41.98 -22.93
N ARG A 831 -16.69 41.97 -21.71
CA ARG A 831 -17.73 42.91 -21.25
C ARG A 831 -17.34 43.55 -19.91
N PRO A 832 -17.88 44.73 -19.57
CA PRO A 832 -17.73 45.27 -18.22
C PRO A 832 -18.37 44.31 -17.21
N ARG A 833 -17.58 43.85 -16.24
CA ARG A 833 -18.04 43.06 -15.08
C ARG A 833 -17.55 43.71 -13.82
N ARG A 834 -18.36 43.63 -12.76
CA ARG A 834 -17.93 44.02 -11.42
C ARG A 834 -17.62 42.80 -10.56
N VAL A 835 -16.67 42.98 -9.65
CA VAL A 835 -16.41 42.05 -8.54
C VAL A 835 -17.01 42.67 -7.28
N TRP A 836 -18.11 42.10 -6.81
CA TRP A 836 -18.81 42.51 -5.60
C TRP A 836 -18.19 41.80 -4.38
N CYS A 837 -17.56 42.57 -3.51
CA CYS A 837 -16.83 42.09 -2.33
C CYS A 837 -17.67 42.25 -1.07
N CYS A 838 -18.25 41.15 -0.59
CA CYS A 838 -19.16 41.13 0.55
C CYS A 838 -18.41 40.66 1.79
N ASP A 839 -18.31 41.52 2.80
CA ASP A 839 -17.63 41.23 4.06
C ASP A 839 -18.09 42.22 5.15
N THR A 840 -17.94 41.88 6.43
CA THR A 840 -18.20 42.83 7.51
C THR A 840 -17.12 43.92 7.57
N PHE A 841 -15.87 43.58 7.20
CA PHE A 841 -14.62 44.32 7.41
C PHE A 841 -14.31 44.66 8.88
N THR A 842 -15.16 44.22 9.80
CA THR A 842 -15.08 44.49 11.24
C THR A 842 -14.87 43.22 12.06
N GLY A 843 -14.78 42.05 11.41
CA GLY A 843 -14.54 40.75 12.04
C GLY A 843 -15.68 39.75 11.86
N MET A 844 -15.45 38.51 12.27
CA MET A 844 -16.40 37.41 12.13
C MET A 844 -17.68 37.63 12.96
N PRO A 845 -18.85 37.16 12.47
CA PRO A 845 -20.12 37.22 13.21
C PRO A 845 -20.12 36.36 14.48
N ALA A 846 -21.26 36.17 15.13
CA ALA A 846 -21.41 35.18 16.20
C ALA A 846 -21.59 33.76 15.60
N ALA A 847 -20.84 32.79 16.12
CA ALA A 847 -20.97 31.38 15.75
C ALA A 847 -22.25 30.75 16.36
N THR A 848 -22.79 29.74 15.68
CA THR A 848 -23.92 28.93 16.14
C THR A 848 -23.44 27.56 16.65
N ASP A 849 -24.30 26.84 17.39
CA ASP A 849 -24.01 25.48 17.87
C ASP A 849 -23.67 24.48 16.74
N ALA A 850 -23.97 24.80 15.47
CA ALA A 850 -23.64 23.99 14.31
C ALA A 850 -22.20 24.19 13.81
N ASP A 851 -21.51 25.24 14.27
CA ASP A 851 -20.19 25.65 13.78
C ASP A 851 -19.09 24.95 14.57
N ILE A 852 -19.05 23.63 14.39
CA ILE A 852 -18.13 22.70 15.05
C ILE A 852 -17.13 22.17 14.02
N HIS A 853 -15.88 22.00 14.44
CA HIS A 853 -14.87 21.23 13.72
C HIS A 853 -14.27 20.19 14.66
N ARG A 854 -14.43 18.90 14.33
CA ARG A 854 -13.89 17.76 15.12
C ARG A 854 -14.28 17.82 16.61
N GLY A 855 -15.51 18.23 16.90
CA GLY A 855 -16.03 18.34 18.26
C GLY A 855 -15.64 19.61 19.01
N VAL A 856 -14.90 20.55 18.39
CA VAL A 856 -14.54 21.85 18.97
C VAL A 856 -15.40 22.94 18.34
N HIS A 857 -16.04 23.75 19.17
CA HIS A 857 -16.89 24.87 18.73
C HIS A 857 -16.04 26.04 18.21
N ALA A 858 -16.50 26.77 17.18
CA ALA A 858 -15.72 27.82 16.51
C ALA A 858 -15.18 28.90 17.45
N ASN A 859 -15.95 29.31 18.47
CA ASN A 859 -15.52 30.29 19.49
C ASN A 859 -14.36 29.80 20.39
N GLU A 860 -14.06 28.51 20.40
CA GLU A 860 -12.92 27.93 21.11
C GLU A 860 -11.65 27.87 20.23
N THR A 861 -11.76 28.31 18.98
CA THR A 861 -10.65 28.36 18.02
C THR A 861 -10.14 29.80 17.82
N PRO A 862 -8.97 30.00 17.18
CA PRO A 862 -8.49 31.32 16.81
C PRO A 862 -9.41 32.09 15.83
N TRP A 863 -10.42 31.42 15.27
CA TRP A 863 -11.35 31.94 14.28
C TRP A 863 -12.74 32.22 14.87
N GLY A 864 -12.85 32.48 16.17
CA GLY A 864 -14.12 32.78 16.84
C GLY A 864 -14.72 34.16 16.50
N GLU A 865 -15.84 34.49 17.13
CA GLU A 865 -16.52 35.78 16.99
C GLU A 865 -15.57 36.97 17.18
N GLY A 866 -15.66 37.96 16.28
CA GLY A 866 -14.80 39.16 16.30
C GLY A 866 -13.36 38.95 15.84
N SER A 867 -12.96 37.73 15.46
CA SER A 867 -11.66 37.47 14.80
C SER A 867 -11.66 37.99 13.34
N LEU A 868 -10.50 37.91 12.66
CA LEU A 868 -10.35 38.31 11.24
C LEU A 868 -10.76 39.76 10.90
N VAL A 869 -10.59 40.72 11.81
CA VAL A 869 -10.83 42.14 11.53
C VAL A 869 -9.91 42.65 10.41
N ALA A 870 -10.49 43.17 9.32
CA ALA A 870 -9.76 43.74 8.20
C ALA A 870 -10.47 44.99 7.66
N PRO A 871 -10.17 46.19 8.21
CA PRO A 871 -10.79 47.42 7.73
C PRO A 871 -10.51 47.64 6.24
N ARG A 872 -11.57 47.85 5.46
CA ARG A 872 -11.51 47.98 4.00
C ARG A 872 -10.41 48.95 3.52
N SER A 873 -10.32 50.13 4.12
CA SER A 873 -9.38 51.19 3.73
C SER A 873 -7.91 50.81 3.95
N GLU A 874 -7.64 49.84 4.82
CA GLU A 874 -6.28 49.39 5.14
C GLU A 874 -5.83 48.20 4.29
N TYR A 875 -6.77 47.40 3.78
CA TYR A 875 -6.45 46.15 3.08
C TYR A 875 -7.05 46.08 1.67
N LEU A 876 -8.37 45.96 1.53
CA LEU A 876 -9.02 45.78 0.23
C LEU A 876 -8.73 46.95 -0.72
N ASP A 877 -8.86 48.19 -0.27
CA ASP A 877 -8.57 49.36 -1.10
C ASP A 877 -7.06 49.42 -1.47
N VAL A 878 -6.18 48.95 -0.57
CA VAL A 878 -4.72 48.92 -0.78
C VAL A 878 -4.32 47.89 -1.83
N ILE A 879 -4.81 46.65 -1.73
CA ILE A 879 -4.43 45.58 -2.67
C ILE A 879 -5.04 45.81 -4.06
N THR A 880 -6.27 46.33 -4.13
CA THR A 880 -6.91 46.67 -5.40
C THR A 880 -6.23 47.85 -6.08
N THR A 881 -5.80 48.88 -5.33
CA THR A 881 -4.97 49.97 -5.88
C THR A 881 -3.61 49.46 -6.35
N ARG A 882 -2.97 48.55 -5.59
CA ARG A 882 -1.67 47.96 -5.94
C ARG A 882 -1.72 47.21 -7.27
N LEU A 883 -2.80 46.48 -7.53
CA LEU A 883 -3.02 45.79 -8.80
C LEU A 883 -3.73 46.64 -9.86
N GLN A 884 -4.07 47.89 -9.54
CA GLN A 884 -4.78 48.84 -10.40
C GLN A 884 -6.16 48.34 -10.85
N VAL A 885 -6.90 47.65 -9.98
CA VAL A 885 -8.22 47.04 -10.27
C VAL A 885 -9.35 47.65 -9.44
N GLN A 886 -9.11 48.78 -8.78
CA GLN A 886 -10.09 49.43 -7.91
C GLN A 886 -11.40 49.82 -8.62
N ASP A 887 -11.34 50.10 -9.93
CA ASP A 887 -12.52 50.46 -10.74
C ASP A 887 -13.41 49.25 -11.08
N THR A 888 -12.89 48.03 -10.89
CA THR A 888 -13.58 46.75 -11.14
C THR A 888 -14.22 46.19 -9.87
N VAL A 889 -13.83 46.70 -8.70
CA VAL A 889 -14.25 46.18 -7.39
C VAL A 889 -15.30 47.08 -6.74
N THR A 890 -16.37 46.49 -6.19
CA THR A 890 -17.36 47.20 -5.38
C THR A 890 -17.51 46.50 -4.03
N ALA A 891 -17.09 47.16 -2.94
CA ALA A 891 -17.23 46.60 -1.60
C ALA A 891 -18.63 46.82 -1.01
N VAL A 892 -19.15 45.80 -0.34
CA VAL A 892 -20.46 45.76 0.29
C VAL A 892 -20.25 45.48 1.80
N PRO A 893 -19.97 46.51 2.61
CA PRO A 893 -19.67 46.32 4.02
C PRO A 893 -20.92 45.97 4.84
N GLY A 894 -20.82 44.91 5.65
CA GLY A 894 -21.83 44.51 6.63
C GLY A 894 -22.17 43.02 6.58
N LEU A 895 -22.88 42.55 7.61
CA LEU A 895 -23.30 41.15 7.75
C LEU A 895 -24.18 40.69 6.58
N PHE A 896 -23.98 39.44 6.13
CA PHE A 896 -24.65 38.89 4.94
C PHE A 896 -26.18 38.96 5.02
N GLU A 897 -26.78 38.70 6.19
CA GLU A 897 -28.22 38.77 6.39
C GLU A 897 -28.81 40.17 6.17
N ASN A 898 -27.98 41.21 6.31
CA ASN A 898 -28.37 42.61 6.13
C ASN A 898 -28.05 43.14 4.72
N THR A 899 -27.02 42.59 4.08
CA THR A 899 -26.45 43.11 2.84
C THR A 899 -26.88 42.32 1.60
N LEU A 900 -26.84 40.98 1.63
CA LEU A 900 -27.12 40.15 0.45
C LEU A 900 -28.57 40.30 -0.07
N PRO A 901 -29.63 40.38 0.76
CA PRO A 901 -31.00 40.62 0.28
C PRO A 901 -31.20 41.96 -0.44
N ARG A 902 -30.30 42.94 -0.21
CA ARG A 902 -30.30 44.22 -0.93
C ARG A 902 -29.44 44.13 -2.19
N LEU A 903 -28.32 43.40 -2.12
CA LEU A 903 -27.40 43.20 -3.23
C LEU A 903 -28.07 42.48 -4.41
N VAL A 904 -28.91 41.48 -4.16
CA VAL A 904 -29.66 40.75 -5.21
C VAL A 904 -30.61 41.64 -6.02
N ARG A 905 -30.94 42.85 -5.53
CA ARG A 905 -31.71 43.85 -6.28
C ARG A 905 -30.83 44.68 -7.24
N GLN A 906 -29.51 44.65 -7.04
CA GLN A 906 -28.52 45.37 -7.83
C GLN A 906 -27.78 44.43 -8.79
N VAL A 907 -27.63 43.16 -8.42
CA VAL A 907 -26.97 42.12 -9.23
C VAL A 907 -28.00 41.10 -9.67
N SER A 908 -28.50 41.25 -10.91
CA SER A 908 -29.52 40.37 -11.47
C SER A 908 -28.96 39.05 -12.03
N GLU A 909 -27.69 39.04 -12.42
CA GLU A 909 -27.01 37.88 -13.02
C GLU A 909 -25.61 37.74 -12.41
N ILE A 910 -25.27 36.53 -11.96
CA ILE A 910 -23.97 36.18 -11.38
C ILE A 910 -23.32 35.12 -12.27
N ALA A 911 -22.08 35.34 -12.69
CA ALA A 911 -21.28 34.40 -13.47
C ALA A 911 -20.40 33.51 -12.59
N LEU A 912 -19.83 34.08 -11.51
CA LEU A 912 -19.07 33.36 -10.50
C LEU A 912 -19.56 33.77 -9.10
N LEU A 913 -19.85 32.77 -8.27
CA LEU A 913 -20.12 32.93 -6.85
C LEU A 913 -19.00 32.25 -6.05
N HIS A 914 -18.15 33.03 -5.40
CA HIS A 914 -17.20 32.52 -4.40
C HIS A 914 -17.83 32.66 -3.02
N ALA A 915 -18.20 31.53 -2.42
CA ALA A 915 -18.90 31.41 -1.15
C ALA A 915 -17.92 30.99 -0.05
N ASP A 916 -17.24 31.98 0.53
CA ASP A 916 -16.37 31.81 1.71
C ASP A 916 -17.09 32.35 2.95
N GLY A 917 -18.03 31.54 3.45
CA GLY A 917 -18.92 31.93 4.55
C GLY A 917 -18.47 31.42 5.92
N ASP A 918 -17.51 30.48 5.95
CA ASP A 918 -17.07 29.63 7.07
C ASP A 918 -18.18 28.84 7.78
N TRP A 919 -19.21 29.52 8.26
CA TRP A 919 -20.19 29.04 9.21
C TRP A 919 -21.57 28.84 8.61
N TYR A 920 -22.42 28.13 9.35
CA TYR A 920 -23.75 27.71 8.96
C TYR A 920 -24.62 28.88 8.48
N THR A 921 -24.83 29.90 9.33
CA THR A 921 -25.73 31.02 9.02
C THR A 921 -25.25 31.84 7.82
N SER A 922 -23.95 32.10 7.75
CA SER A 922 -23.31 32.81 6.64
C SER A 922 -23.47 32.06 5.32
N THR A 923 -23.09 30.78 5.30
CA THR A 923 -23.17 29.91 4.12
C THR A 923 -24.62 29.73 3.67
N ALA A 924 -25.55 29.49 4.60
CA ALA A 924 -26.97 29.37 4.30
C ALA A 924 -27.54 30.66 3.68
N THR A 925 -27.10 31.82 4.16
CA THR A 925 -27.54 33.13 3.65
C THR A 925 -26.98 33.39 2.25
N ILE A 926 -25.70 33.08 2.00
CA ILE A 926 -25.07 33.17 0.68
C ILE A 926 -25.86 32.33 -0.34
N LEU A 927 -26.10 31.04 -0.03
CA LEU A 927 -26.83 30.14 -0.93
C LEU A 927 -28.27 30.58 -1.15
N SER A 928 -28.96 31.04 -0.10
CA SER A 928 -30.37 31.46 -0.19
C SER A 928 -30.57 32.74 -0.99
N CYS A 929 -29.64 33.68 -0.91
CA CYS A 929 -29.75 34.97 -1.59
C CYS A 929 -29.13 34.95 -2.99
N LEU A 930 -27.92 34.42 -3.15
CA LEU A 930 -27.11 34.64 -4.36
C LEU A 930 -27.18 33.49 -5.37
N LEU A 931 -27.29 32.24 -4.91
CA LEU A 931 -27.35 31.09 -5.82
C LEU A 931 -28.50 31.17 -6.85
N PRO A 932 -29.72 31.67 -6.52
CA PRO A 932 -30.79 31.83 -7.50
C PRO A 932 -30.47 32.78 -8.67
N ASN A 933 -29.49 33.69 -8.49
CA ASN A 933 -29.06 34.64 -9.51
C ASN A 933 -27.84 34.13 -10.30
N LEU A 934 -27.30 32.94 -9.96
CA LEU A 934 -26.21 32.30 -10.68
C LEU A 934 -26.72 31.79 -12.02
N VAL A 935 -26.16 32.31 -13.12
CA VAL A 935 -26.65 32.01 -14.49
C VAL A 935 -26.31 30.58 -14.91
N ASN A 936 -27.00 30.08 -15.94
CA ASN A 936 -26.63 28.82 -16.58
C ASN A 936 -25.20 28.93 -17.17
N GLY A 937 -24.36 27.95 -16.88
CA GLY A 937 -22.93 27.96 -17.17
C GLY A 937 -22.07 28.70 -16.14
N GLY A 938 -22.69 29.33 -15.13
CA GLY A 938 -22.01 30.00 -14.02
C GLY A 938 -21.42 29.01 -13.02
N ILE A 939 -20.41 29.44 -12.26
CA ILE A 939 -19.65 28.59 -11.33
C ILE A 939 -19.87 29.07 -9.90
N ILE A 940 -20.01 28.12 -8.96
CA ILE A 940 -19.89 28.37 -7.53
C ILE A 940 -18.68 27.62 -6.98
N GLN A 941 -17.86 28.31 -6.20
CA GLN A 941 -16.83 27.71 -5.34
C GLN A 941 -17.22 27.93 -3.89
N ILE A 942 -17.27 26.87 -3.09
CA ILE A 942 -17.63 26.90 -1.67
C ILE A 942 -16.40 26.50 -0.88
N ASP A 943 -15.93 27.43 -0.05
CA ASP A 943 -14.79 27.20 0.81
C ASP A 943 -15.24 26.65 2.17
N ASP A 944 -14.34 25.87 2.78
CA ASP A 944 -14.48 25.27 4.11
C ASP A 944 -15.65 24.29 4.31
N TYR A 945 -16.27 23.85 3.21
CA TYR A 945 -17.19 22.72 3.14
C TYR A 945 -16.61 21.45 3.80
N GLY A 946 -15.31 21.20 3.60
CA GLY A 946 -14.60 20.07 4.19
C GLY A 946 -14.16 20.31 5.64
N PHE A 947 -14.15 21.56 6.12
CA PHE A 947 -13.64 21.95 7.43
C PHE A 947 -14.76 22.16 8.45
N TRP A 948 -15.69 23.08 8.22
CA TRP A 948 -16.76 23.39 9.18
C TRP A 948 -18.00 22.54 8.95
N ASP A 949 -18.45 21.82 9.99
CA ASP A 949 -19.68 21.03 9.92
C ASP A 949 -20.90 21.91 9.59
N GLY A 950 -20.90 23.15 10.09
CA GLY A 950 -21.91 24.18 9.79
C GLY A 950 -21.98 24.54 8.30
N CYS A 951 -20.84 24.80 7.64
CA CYS A 951 -20.80 25.05 6.20
C CYS A 951 -21.36 23.86 5.41
N ARG A 952 -20.88 22.64 5.70
CA ARG A 952 -21.34 21.42 5.04
C ARG A 952 -22.85 21.20 5.19
N ARG A 953 -23.35 21.40 6.40
CA ARG A 953 -24.78 21.26 6.72
C ARG A 953 -25.63 22.27 5.95
N ALA A 954 -25.18 23.52 5.86
CA ALA A 954 -25.90 24.57 5.12
C ALA A 954 -26.07 24.22 3.63
N VAL A 955 -25.05 23.64 3.01
CA VAL A 955 -25.09 23.17 1.62
C VAL A 955 -26.14 22.07 1.43
N HIS A 956 -26.12 21.01 2.24
CA HIS A 956 -27.05 19.89 2.11
C HIS A 956 -28.50 20.23 2.51
N GLU A 957 -28.69 21.12 3.48
CA GLU A 957 -30.02 21.63 3.81
C GLU A 957 -30.59 22.46 2.65
N TYR A 958 -29.77 23.25 1.97
CA TYR A 958 -30.19 23.96 0.76
C TYR A 958 -30.61 22.99 -0.35
N GLU A 959 -29.83 21.92 -0.59
CA GLU A 959 -30.18 20.90 -1.58
C GLU A 959 -31.55 20.30 -1.33
N THR A 960 -31.79 19.93 -0.07
CA THR A 960 -33.04 19.31 0.36
C THR A 960 -34.21 20.29 0.27
N ARG A 961 -34.03 21.52 0.75
CA ARG A 961 -35.10 22.53 0.84
C ARG A 961 -35.50 23.09 -0.52
N CYS A 962 -34.53 23.29 -1.42
CA CYS A 962 -34.73 23.92 -2.71
C CYS A 962 -34.81 22.91 -3.86
N LEU A 963 -34.73 21.60 -3.58
CA LEU A 963 -34.64 20.51 -4.56
C LEU A 963 -33.54 20.75 -5.60
N TYR A 964 -32.45 21.39 -5.16
CA TYR A 964 -31.28 21.68 -5.96
C TYR A 964 -30.23 20.60 -5.68
N ARG A 965 -29.56 20.08 -6.70
CA ARG A 965 -28.50 19.07 -6.52
C ARG A 965 -27.17 19.67 -6.94
N PHE A 966 -26.24 19.81 -6.00
CA PHE A 966 -24.88 20.16 -6.36
C PHE A 966 -24.15 18.91 -6.89
N ASN A 967 -23.44 19.06 -8.00
CA ASN A 967 -22.38 18.15 -8.39
C ASN A 967 -21.06 18.73 -7.88
N LEU A 968 -20.75 18.50 -6.60
CA LEU A 968 -19.59 19.07 -5.93
C LEU A 968 -18.31 18.34 -6.34
N GLN A 969 -17.32 19.11 -6.79
CA GLN A 969 -15.99 18.65 -7.15
C GLN A 969 -14.99 19.16 -6.11
N ALA A 970 -14.20 18.28 -5.52
CA ALA A 970 -13.21 18.65 -4.50
C ALA A 970 -12.03 19.42 -5.12
N ILE A 971 -11.59 20.50 -4.46
CA ILE A 971 -10.41 21.28 -4.84
C ILE A 971 -9.21 20.88 -3.98
N ASP A 972 -9.42 20.82 -2.67
CA ASP A 972 -8.52 20.34 -1.63
C ASP A 972 -9.36 19.70 -0.50
N ASP A 973 -8.76 19.41 0.65
CA ASP A 973 -9.45 18.73 1.77
C ASP A 973 -10.65 19.53 2.32
N THR A 974 -10.77 20.81 1.96
CA THR A 974 -11.68 21.75 2.61
C THR A 974 -12.55 22.56 1.64
N GLY A 975 -12.14 22.79 0.38
CA GLY A 975 -12.90 23.54 -0.63
C GLY A 975 -13.51 22.66 -1.74
N VAL A 976 -14.67 23.06 -2.27
CA VAL A 976 -15.40 22.38 -3.36
C VAL A 976 -15.93 23.37 -4.40
N TRP A 977 -16.27 22.92 -5.61
CA TRP A 977 -16.93 23.75 -6.63
C TRP A 977 -18.02 23.01 -7.42
N HIS A 978 -18.87 23.78 -8.12
CA HIS A 978 -19.96 23.28 -8.97
C HIS A 978 -20.26 24.27 -10.11
N ARG A 979 -20.72 23.79 -11.28
CA ARG A 979 -21.18 24.62 -12.42
C ARG A 979 -22.68 24.43 -12.69
N VAL A 980 -23.42 25.54 -12.68
CA VAL A 980 -24.89 25.57 -12.75
C VAL A 980 -25.41 25.35 -14.16
N GLY A 981 -26.53 24.61 -14.28
CA GLY A 981 -27.28 24.46 -15.53
C GLY A 981 -26.70 23.43 -16.52
N MET A 982 -25.72 22.64 -16.08
CA MET A 982 -25.68 21.24 -16.45
C MET A 982 -26.75 20.49 -15.65
N GLU A 983 -28.01 20.58 -16.09
CA GLU A 983 -29.00 19.56 -15.71
C GLU A 983 -28.48 18.19 -16.12
N SER A 984 -28.74 17.16 -15.31
CA SER A 984 -28.50 15.77 -15.64
C SER A 984 -29.19 15.42 -16.97
N SER A 985 -28.45 15.46 -18.08
CA SER A 985 -28.95 15.29 -19.43
C SER A 985 -29.13 13.81 -19.79
N ALA A 986 -30.02 13.14 -19.07
CA ALA A 986 -30.53 11.83 -19.50
C ALA A 986 -31.30 11.94 -20.83
N GLY A 987 -31.90 13.10 -21.15
CA GLY A 987 -32.69 13.29 -22.38
C GLY A 987 -31.90 13.65 -23.66
N THR A 988 -30.75 14.34 -23.54
CA THR A 988 -29.97 14.82 -24.70
C THR A 988 -28.95 13.80 -25.17
N SER A 989 -28.40 13.02 -24.24
CA SER A 989 -27.43 11.96 -24.54
C SER A 989 -28.07 10.83 -25.35
N ASP A 990 -29.28 10.38 -24.99
CA ASP A 990 -29.98 9.34 -25.76
C ASP A 990 -30.32 9.79 -27.19
N GLN A 991 -30.64 11.07 -27.41
CA GLN A 991 -30.85 11.62 -28.76
C GLN A 991 -29.56 11.73 -29.57
N ILE A 992 -28.43 12.06 -28.94
CA ILE A 992 -27.10 12.09 -29.57
C ILE A 992 -26.65 10.65 -29.90
N ILE A 993 -26.96 9.68 -29.04
CA ILE A 993 -26.69 8.25 -29.28
C ILE A 993 -27.55 7.74 -30.42
N GLU A 994 -28.85 8.03 -30.45
CA GLU A 994 -29.72 7.66 -31.56
C GLU A 994 -29.27 8.30 -32.89
N PHE A 995 -28.78 9.54 -32.85
CA PHE A 995 -28.22 10.21 -34.02
C PHE A 995 -26.86 9.61 -34.44
N ALA A 996 -26.01 9.24 -33.49
CA ALA A 996 -24.75 8.54 -33.73
C ALA A 996 -25.00 7.15 -34.34
N GLU A 997 -26.01 6.42 -33.88
CA GLU A 997 -26.44 5.13 -34.42
C GLU A 997 -26.98 5.30 -35.86
N ALA A 998 -27.75 6.34 -36.13
CA ALA A 998 -28.22 6.67 -37.47
C ALA A 998 -27.07 7.03 -38.42
N CYS A 999 -26.06 7.78 -37.95
CA CYS A 999 -24.84 8.08 -38.69
C CYS A 999 -24.03 6.80 -39.00
N ALA A 1000 -23.90 5.87 -38.04
CA ALA A 1000 -23.24 4.58 -38.26
C ALA A 1000 -23.96 3.73 -39.31
N LEU A 1001 -25.30 3.65 -39.24
CA LEU A 1001 -26.13 2.94 -40.20
C LEU A 1001 -26.10 3.56 -41.60
N ALA A 1002 -25.92 4.89 -41.69
CA ALA A 1002 -25.78 5.62 -42.94
C ALA A 1002 -24.35 5.63 -43.51
N GLY A 1003 -23.38 5.02 -42.82
CA GLY A 1003 -21.98 4.93 -43.27
C GLY A 1003 -21.12 6.17 -42.96
N ALA A 1004 -21.59 7.08 -42.11
CA ALA A 1004 -20.84 8.24 -41.63
C ALA A 1004 -20.14 7.91 -40.29
N GLU A 1005 -19.12 7.03 -40.35
CA GLU A 1005 -18.50 6.43 -39.17
C GLU A 1005 -17.71 7.44 -38.31
N GLU A 1006 -17.03 8.40 -38.92
CA GLU A 1006 -16.29 9.45 -38.19
C GLU A 1006 -17.22 10.36 -37.39
N GLU A 1007 -18.33 10.78 -38.00
CA GLU A 1007 -19.37 11.59 -37.34
C GLU A 1007 -20.06 10.79 -36.23
N SER A 1008 -20.31 9.49 -36.47
CA SER A 1008 -20.89 8.57 -35.48
C SER A 1008 -19.99 8.41 -34.26
N VAL A 1009 -18.68 8.17 -34.44
CA VAL A 1009 -17.72 8.04 -33.34
C VAL A 1009 -17.59 9.36 -32.57
N ARG A 1010 -17.55 10.48 -33.28
CA ARG A 1010 -17.46 11.80 -32.66
C ARG A 1010 -18.69 12.09 -31.82
N LEU A 1011 -19.89 11.82 -32.33
CA LEU A 1011 -21.15 11.99 -31.60
C LEU A 1011 -21.29 10.98 -30.44
N ALA A 1012 -20.88 9.73 -30.62
CA ALA A 1012 -20.88 8.72 -29.56
C ALA A 1012 -19.86 9.03 -28.45
N THR A 1013 -18.70 9.59 -28.80
CA THR A 1013 -17.69 10.04 -27.84
C THR A 1013 -18.17 11.27 -27.06
N VAL A 1014 -18.84 12.20 -27.75
CA VAL A 1014 -19.53 13.32 -27.10
C VAL A 1014 -20.62 12.80 -26.16
N ALA A 1015 -21.40 11.80 -26.56
CA ALA A 1015 -22.40 11.18 -25.69
C ALA A 1015 -21.79 10.48 -24.47
N LEU A 1016 -20.62 9.84 -24.60
CA LEU A 1016 -19.88 9.24 -23.48
C LEU A 1016 -19.34 10.26 -22.49
N ALA A 1017 -18.99 11.46 -22.94
CA ALA A 1017 -18.63 12.55 -22.04
C ALA A 1017 -19.80 12.96 -21.13
N PHE A 1018 -21.04 12.82 -21.60
CA PHE A 1018 -22.25 13.09 -20.83
C PHE A 1018 -22.78 11.87 -20.06
N GLN A 1019 -22.66 10.67 -20.61
CA GLN A 1019 -22.99 9.40 -19.95
C GLN A 1019 -21.82 8.42 -20.04
N PRO A 1020 -20.84 8.52 -19.13
CA PRO A 1020 -19.62 7.70 -19.17
C PRO A 1020 -19.93 6.21 -19.19
N ASN A 1021 -21.00 5.78 -18.52
CA ASN A 1021 -21.39 4.38 -18.38
C ASN A 1021 -22.34 3.88 -19.49
N SER A 1022 -22.61 4.66 -20.55
CA SER A 1022 -23.52 4.26 -21.63
C SER A 1022 -22.92 3.14 -22.49
N ILE A 1023 -23.46 1.93 -22.31
CA ILE A 1023 -23.03 0.73 -23.04
C ILE A 1023 -23.23 0.89 -24.56
N ARG A 1024 -24.32 1.53 -24.99
CA ARG A 1024 -24.62 1.78 -26.43
C ARG A 1024 -23.59 2.68 -27.09
N ALA A 1025 -23.24 3.81 -26.45
CA ALA A 1025 -22.25 4.73 -26.99
C ALA A 1025 -20.83 4.13 -26.97
N ARG A 1026 -20.45 3.36 -25.94
CA ARG A 1026 -19.18 2.61 -25.91
C ARG A 1026 -19.12 1.57 -27.03
N GLN A 1027 -20.21 0.86 -27.26
CA GLN A 1027 -20.27 -0.16 -28.30
C GLN A 1027 -20.10 0.46 -29.70
N LEU A 1028 -20.69 1.63 -29.98
CA LEU A 1028 -20.50 2.33 -31.26
C LEU A 1028 -19.04 2.76 -31.50
N VAL A 1029 -18.35 3.26 -30.47
CA VAL A 1029 -16.92 3.62 -30.56
C VAL A 1029 -16.06 2.37 -30.77
N VAL A 1030 -16.37 1.28 -30.07
CA VAL A 1030 -15.66 0.00 -30.22
C VAL A 1030 -15.90 -0.61 -31.59
N ASP A 1031 -17.14 -0.65 -32.08
CA ASP A 1031 -17.50 -1.22 -33.37
C ASP A 1031 -16.91 -0.43 -34.54
N ALA A 1032 -16.91 0.90 -34.47
CA ALA A 1032 -16.27 1.75 -35.47
C ALA A 1032 -14.74 1.60 -35.46
N ASN A 1033 -14.10 1.54 -34.28
CA ASN A 1033 -12.67 1.28 -34.19
C ASN A 1033 -12.30 -0.12 -34.69
N ALA A 1034 -13.12 -1.14 -34.43
CA ALA A 1034 -12.92 -2.49 -34.94
C ALA A 1034 -13.05 -2.57 -36.47
N LYS A 1035 -13.97 -1.80 -37.06
CA LYS A 1035 -14.21 -1.75 -38.51
C LYS A 1035 -13.14 -0.95 -39.25
N THR A 1036 -12.68 0.17 -38.67
CA THR A 1036 -11.51 0.93 -39.12
C THR A 1036 -10.25 0.07 -39.07
N GLN A 1037 -10.03 -0.67 -37.98
CA GLN A 1037 -8.89 -1.56 -37.82
C GLN A 1037 -8.93 -2.75 -38.81
N SER A 1038 -10.11 -3.33 -39.06
CA SER A 1038 -10.30 -4.38 -40.08
C SER A 1038 -9.99 -3.88 -41.50
N THR A 1039 -10.33 -2.63 -41.80
CA THR A 1039 -10.04 -1.99 -43.10
C THR A 1039 -8.52 -1.76 -43.28
N VAL A 1040 -7.84 -1.31 -42.22
CA VAL A 1040 -6.37 -1.20 -42.19
C VAL A 1040 -5.70 -2.55 -42.41
N ASP A 1041 -6.13 -3.57 -41.66
CA ASP A 1041 -5.51 -4.88 -41.70
C ASP A 1041 -5.75 -5.61 -43.04
N SER A 1042 -6.95 -5.48 -43.64
CA SER A 1042 -7.22 -6.05 -44.96
C SER A 1042 -6.46 -5.34 -46.10
N THR A 1043 -6.29 -4.01 -46.01
CA THR A 1043 -5.55 -3.23 -47.02
C THR A 1043 -4.06 -3.51 -46.94
N VAL A 1044 -3.51 -3.65 -45.72
CA VAL A 1044 -2.12 -4.06 -45.51
C VAL A 1044 -1.89 -5.51 -45.95
N ALA A 1045 -2.84 -6.42 -45.73
CA ALA A 1045 -2.77 -7.79 -46.23
C ALA A 1045 -2.82 -7.86 -47.77
N HIS A 1046 -3.71 -7.09 -48.41
CA HIS A 1046 -3.78 -7.01 -49.87
C HIS A 1046 -2.52 -6.40 -50.48
N ALA A 1047 -1.97 -5.35 -49.85
CA ALA A 1047 -0.68 -4.78 -50.25
C ALA A 1047 0.43 -5.84 -50.18
N ARG A 1048 0.50 -6.65 -49.11
CA ARG A 1048 1.50 -7.73 -48.99
C ARG A 1048 1.31 -8.85 -50.02
N GLU A 1049 0.09 -9.19 -50.39
CA GLU A 1049 -0.20 -10.16 -51.45
C GLU A 1049 0.27 -9.65 -52.82
N LEU A 1050 0.01 -8.37 -53.13
CA LEU A 1050 0.51 -7.71 -54.32
C LEU A 1050 2.05 -7.67 -54.34
N LEU A 1051 2.70 -7.53 -53.17
CA LEU A 1051 4.16 -7.61 -53.06
C LEU A 1051 4.71 -9.01 -53.28
N GLY A 1052 4.04 -10.04 -52.76
CA GLY A 1052 4.40 -11.45 -53.02
C GLY A 1052 4.32 -11.84 -54.51
N THR A 1053 3.56 -11.08 -55.31
CA THR A 1053 3.44 -11.27 -56.76
C THR A 1053 4.26 -10.26 -57.58
N GLY A 1054 5.10 -9.44 -56.92
CA GLY A 1054 6.00 -8.49 -57.56
C GLY A 1054 5.35 -7.19 -58.06
N ARG A 1055 4.10 -6.88 -57.68
CA ARG A 1055 3.31 -5.73 -58.16
C ARG A 1055 3.40 -4.52 -57.22
N GLY A 1056 4.62 -4.02 -57.01
CA GLY A 1056 4.93 -2.94 -56.05
C GLY A 1056 4.11 -1.66 -56.24
N SER A 1057 3.97 -1.17 -57.49
CA SER A 1057 3.19 0.06 -57.76
C SER A 1057 1.72 -0.03 -57.34
N GLN A 1058 1.11 -1.22 -57.38
CA GLN A 1058 -0.28 -1.40 -56.97
C GLN A 1058 -0.43 -1.48 -55.45
N ALA A 1059 0.56 -2.09 -54.78
CA ALA A 1059 0.63 -2.09 -53.32
C ALA A 1059 0.79 -0.66 -52.77
N ILE A 1060 1.66 0.17 -53.38
CA ILE A 1060 1.81 1.58 -53.00
C ILE A 1060 0.50 2.35 -53.16
N LYS A 1061 -0.21 2.18 -54.28
CA LYS A 1061 -1.50 2.85 -54.49
C LYS A 1061 -2.57 2.42 -53.46
N ALA A 1062 -2.60 1.16 -53.08
CA ALA A 1062 -3.50 0.66 -52.05
C ALA A 1062 -3.20 1.30 -50.67
N LEU A 1063 -1.91 1.36 -50.30
CA LEU A 1063 -1.48 1.99 -49.05
C LEU A 1063 -1.67 3.52 -49.06
N GLN A 1064 -1.49 4.17 -50.20
CA GLN A 1064 -1.73 5.61 -50.38
C GLN A 1064 -3.20 5.98 -50.22
N ALA A 1065 -4.11 5.14 -50.75
CA ALA A 1065 -5.54 5.32 -50.58
C ALA A 1065 -5.97 5.20 -49.11
N LEU A 1066 -5.34 4.29 -48.35
CA LEU A 1066 -5.59 4.10 -46.92
C LEU A 1066 -5.18 5.33 -46.10
N VAL A 1067 -4.02 5.91 -46.39
CA VAL A 1067 -3.50 7.13 -45.74
C VAL A 1067 -4.36 8.36 -46.02
N ALA A 1068 -5.03 8.41 -47.18
CA ALA A 1068 -5.93 9.50 -47.48
C ALA A 1068 -7.18 9.53 -46.59
N GLN A 1069 -7.55 8.39 -45.99
CA GLN A 1069 -8.84 8.13 -45.34
C GLN A 1069 -8.77 7.99 -43.81
N LEU A 1070 -7.57 7.89 -43.19
CA LEU A 1070 -7.44 7.54 -41.76
C LEU A 1070 -6.50 8.47 -40.97
N PRO A 1071 -6.78 8.72 -39.66
CA PRO A 1071 -5.86 9.41 -38.75
C PRO A 1071 -4.57 8.60 -38.48
N PRO A 1072 -3.45 9.26 -38.11
CA PRO A 1072 -2.16 8.59 -37.91
C PRO A 1072 -2.13 7.55 -36.79
N ASP A 1073 -2.90 7.77 -35.73
CA ASP A 1073 -2.97 6.90 -34.55
C ASP A 1073 -3.50 5.49 -34.86
N HIS A 1074 -4.13 5.30 -36.04
CA HIS A 1074 -4.62 4.01 -36.51
C HIS A 1074 -3.61 3.27 -37.42
N LEU A 1075 -2.47 3.87 -37.77
CA LEU A 1075 -1.45 3.28 -38.66
C LEU A 1075 -0.39 2.50 -37.87
N LYS A 1076 -0.66 1.22 -37.62
CA LYS A 1076 0.23 0.30 -36.89
C LYS A 1076 1.55 0.00 -37.62
N ALA A 1077 2.51 -0.57 -36.90
CA ALA A 1077 3.83 -0.95 -37.45
C ALA A 1077 3.77 -1.84 -38.72
N SER A 1078 2.72 -2.65 -38.87
CA SER A 1078 2.49 -3.50 -40.04
C SER A 1078 2.29 -2.71 -41.34
N PHE A 1079 1.64 -1.55 -41.27
CA PHE A 1079 1.44 -0.63 -42.40
C PHE A 1079 2.78 -0.07 -42.88
N TRP A 1080 3.61 0.42 -41.95
CA TRP A 1080 4.92 1.00 -42.24
C TRP A 1080 5.89 -0.01 -42.86
N LEU A 1081 5.88 -1.25 -42.36
CA LEU A 1081 6.66 -2.34 -42.97
C LEU A 1081 6.18 -2.67 -44.39
N ALA A 1082 4.86 -2.73 -44.62
CA ALA A 1082 4.32 -2.98 -45.96
C ALA A 1082 4.64 -1.83 -46.94
N LEU A 1083 4.69 -0.59 -46.48
CA LEU A 1083 5.07 0.57 -47.28
C LEU A 1083 6.56 0.53 -47.66
N ILE A 1084 7.43 0.15 -46.73
CA ILE A 1084 8.86 -0.07 -46.98
C ILE A 1084 9.04 -1.20 -48.00
N ASP A 1085 8.42 -2.35 -47.79
CA ASP A 1085 8.55 -3.48 -48.70
C ASP A 1085 8.01 -3.14 -50.10
N ALA A 1086 6.92 -2.35 -50.19
CA ALA A 1086 6.38 -1.88 -51.45
C ALA A 1086 7.26 -0.89 -52.21
N SER A 1087 8.00 -0.05 -51.48
CA SER A 1087 8.93 0.88 -52.07
C SER A 1087 10.18 0.21 -52.65
N LEU A 1088 10.56 -0.95 -52.12
CA LEU A 1088 11.71 -1.74 -52.55
C LEU A 1088 11.39 -2.58 -53.81
N VAL A 1089 10.15 -3.06 -53.93
CA VAL A 1089 9.67 -3.74 -55.14
C VAL A 1089 9.45 -2.71 -56.27
N GLU A 1090 10.01 -2.96 -57.45
CA GLU A 1090 10.01 -2.05 -58.61
C GLU A 1090 10.75 -0.70 -58.42
N ASN A 1091 11.53 -0.54 -57.34
CA ASN A 1091 12.33 0.66 -57.07
C ASN A 1091 11.51 1.97 -57.04
N ARG A 1092 10.36 1.94 -56.37
CA ARG A 1092 9.32 3.00 -56.35
C ARG A 1092 9.48 3.95 -55.15
N LEU A 1093 10.73 4.22 -54.78
CA LEU A 1093 11.13 4.97 -53.58
C LEU A 1093 10.49 6.37 -53.52
N GLY A 1094 10.45 7.08 -54.65
CA GLY A 1094 9.86 8.42 -54.73
C GLY A 1094 8.35 8.46 -54.43
N GLU A 1095 7.61 7.41 -54.75
CA GLU A 1095 6.15 7.35 -54.54
C GLU A 1095 5.83 7.09 -53.05
N ALA A 1096 6.59 6.22 -52.38
CA ALA A 1096 6.45 6.01 -50.95
C ALA A 1096 6.83 7.25 -50.12
N LEU A 1097 7.84 8.00 -50.57
CA LEU A 1097 8.23 9.27 -49.97
C LEU A 1097 7.14 10.32 -50.05
N GLN A 1098 6.39 10.39 -51.15
CA GLN A 1098 5.25 11.30 -51.28
C GLN A 1098 4.13 10.99 -50.29
N ILE A 1099 3.86 9.70 -50.01
CA ILE A 1099 2.87 9.28 -49.00
C ILE A 1099 3.30 9.76 -47.61
N CYS A 1100 4.57 9.56 -47.28
CA CYS A 1100 5.11 9.96 -45.99
C CYS A 1100 5.14 11.51 -45.86
N GLN A 1101 5.44 12.25 -46.94
CA GLN A 1101 5.40 13.72 -46.94
C GLN A 1101 3.98 14.27 -46.74
N ALA A 1102 2.99 13.63 -47.37
CA ALA A 1102 1.58 13.99 -47.18
C ALA A 1102 1.11 13.78 -45.73
N LEU A 1103 1.60 12.73 -45.06
CA LEU A 1103 1.33 12.48 -43.64
C LEU A 1103 1.95 13.55 -42.73
N ILE A 1104 3.21 13.94 -42.96
CA ILE A 1104 3.86 15.02 -42.19
C ILE A 1104 3.15 16.36 -42.41
N GLN A 1105 2.77 16.69 -43.64
CA GLN A 1105 2.07 17.95 -43.90
C GLN A 1105 0.71 18.04 -43.20
N ARG A 1106 0.02 16.90 -43.03
CA ARG A 1106 -1.23 16.84 -42.28
C ARG A 1106 -1.01 16.83 -40.76
N HIS A 1107 0.11 16.29 -40.29
CA HIS A 1107 0.40 16.12 -38.85
C HIS A 1107 1.83 16.60 -38.52
N PRO A 1108 2.10 17.92 -38.63
CA PRO A 1108 3.45 18.47 -38.49
C PRO A 1108 4.01 18.42 -37.07
N ASP A 1109 3.18 18.12 -36.07
CA ASP A 1109 3.54 18.07 -34.65
C ASP A 1109 3.50 16.66 -34.04
N ASP A 1110 3.16 15.64 -34.82
CA ASP A 1110 3.12 14.26 -34.37
C ASP A 1110 4.51 13.61 -34.47
N ASP A 1111 5.14 13.44 -33.30
CA ASP A 1111 6.47 12.89 -33.19
C ASP A 1111 6.56 11.46 -33.77
N ASP A 1112 5.55 10.59 -33.63
CA ASP A 1112 5.64 9.20 -34.13
C ASP A 1112 5.55 9.15 -35.67
N VAL A 1113 4.75 10.03 -36.28
CA VAL A 1113 4.65 10.15 -37.75
C VAL A 1113 5.95 10.65 -38.36
N ILE A 1114 6.55 11.68 -37.77
CA ILE A 1114 7.84 12.24 -38.20
C ILE A 1114 8.96 11.23 -38.00
N CYS A 1115 8.91 10.48 -36.90
CA CYS A 1115 9.87 9.42 -36.58
C CYS A 1115 9.85 8.28 -37.61
N ARG A 1116 8.66 7.81 -37.98
CA ARG A 1116 8.49 6.73 -38.97
C ARG A 1116 8.79 7.19 -40.39
N TYR A 1117 8.47 8.44 -40.73
CA TYR A 1117 8.92 9.08 -41.97
C TYR A 1117 10.45 9.07 -42.11
N ALA A 1118 11.18 9.50 -41.06
CA ALA A 1118 12.64 9.53 -41.10
C ALA A 1118 13.24 8.13 -41.27
N THR A 1119 12.62 7.12 -40.63
CA THR A 1119 13.00 5.70 -40.77
C THR A 1119 12.83 5.21 -42.21
N VAL A 1120 11.69 5.50 -42.83
CA VAL A 1120 11.41 5.13 -44.23
C VAL A 1120 12.32 5.92 -45.18
N TYR A 1121 12.50 7.22 -44.99
CA TYR A 1121 13.34 8.07 -45.86
C TYR A 1121 14.80 7.61 -45.90
N LEU A 1122 15.35 7.25 -44.74
CA LEU A 1122 16.74 6.78 -44.59
C LEU A 1122 16.93 5.33 -45.09
N ALA A 1123 15.94 4.46 -44.91
CA ALA A 1123 15.99 3.10 -45.46
C ALA A 1123 15.96 3.06 -47.00
N LEU A 1124 15.53 4.14 -47.65
CA LEU A 1124 15.26 4.21 -49.09
C LEU A 1124 16.26 5.07 -49.88
N ASN A 1125 16.99 5.99 -49.25
CA ASN A 1125 18.01 6.81 -49.91
C ASN A 1125 19.37 6.59 -49.25
N ASP A 1126 20.15 5.70 -49.85
CA ASP A 1126 21.47 5.27 -49.38
C ASP A 1126 22.57 6.32 -49.71
N THR A 1127 22.30 7.61 -49.42
CA THR A 1127 23.26 8.70 -49.67
C THR A 1127 23.35 9.68 -48.51
N PRO A 1128 24.55 10.19 -48.17
CA PRO A 1128 24.76 11.24 -47.16
C PRO A 1128 23.90 12.48 -47.35
N SER A 1129 23.50 12.76 -48.60
CA SER A 1129 22.60 13.83 -49.01
C SER A 1129 21.21 13.73 -48.36
N ALA A 1130 20.73 12.50 -48.08
CA ALA A 1130 19.42 12.26 -47.47
C ALA A 1130 19.35 12.79 -46.01
N VAL A 1131 20.48 12.70 -45.30
CA VAL A 1131 20.60 13.19 -43.92
C VAL A 1131 20.64 14.72 -43.87
N GLU A 1132 21.26 15.37 -44.85
CA GLU A 1132 21.21 16.84 -45.03
C GLU A 1132 19.77 17.33 -45.25
N VAL A 1133 18.95 16.60 -45.99
CA VAL A 1133 17.53 16.94 -46.22
C VAL A 1133 16.68 16.80 -44.95
N LEU A 1134 16.97 15.81 -44.10
CA LEU A 1134 16.26 15.58 -42.85
C LEU A 1134 16.74 16.46 -41.69
N ARG A 1135 17.92 17.07 -41.81
CA ARG A 1135 18.56 17.88 -40.76
C ARG A 1135 17.66 18.99 -40.19
N PRO A 1136 16.91 19.79 -41.00
CA PRO A 1136 16.06 20.84 -40.45
C PRO A 1136 14.89 20.32 -39.61
N VAL A 1137 14.39 19.11 -39.92
CA VAL A 1137 13.30 18.44 -39.17
C VAL A 1137 13.82 17.88 -37.85
N LEU A 1138 15.07 17.39 -37.84
CA LEU A 1138 15.70 16.78 -36.66
C LEU A 1138 16.30 17.80 -35.68
N VAL A 1139 16.58 19.04 -36.12
CA VAL A 1139 17.36 20.05 -35.35
C VAL A 1139 16.50 21.15 -34.71
N SER A 1140 15.20 21.25 -34.98
CA SER A 1140 14.36 22.26 -34.31
C SER A 1140 14.16 21.93 -32.81
N SER A 1141 14.46 22.91 -31.97
CA SER A 1141 14.87 22.77 -30.58
C SER A 1141 13.71 22.58 -29.59
N GLN A 1142 13.43 21.31 -29.25
CA GLN A 1142 12.91 20.78 -27.98
C GLN A 1142 12.78 19.24 -28.02
N ARG A 1143 12.93 18.63 -29.20
CA ARG A 1143 12.60 17.23 -29.47
C ARG A 1143 13.80 16.25 -29.45
N MET A 1144 14.94 16.58 -28.81
CA MET A 1144 16.16 15.76 -28.89
C MET A 1144 16.14 14.43 -28.12
N TYR A 1145 15.34 14.28 -27.05
CA TYR A 1145 15.41 13.09 -26.18
C TYR A 1145 14.75 11.85 -26.80
N LYS A 1146 13.54 11.98 -27.37
CA LYS A 1146 12.86 10.90 -28.12
C LYS A 1146 13.54 10.62 -29.48
N SER A 1147 14.09 11.66 -30.11
CA SER A 1147 14.77 11.55 -31.42
C SER A 1147 16.07 10.73 -31.38
N ARG A 1148 16.77 10.61 -30.23
CA ARG A 1148 18.05 9.87 -30.13
C ARG A 1148 17.87 8.36 -29.89
N VAL A 1149 16.86 7.93 -29.12
CA VAL A 1149 16.44 6.51 -29.04
C VAL A 1149 15.94 6.04 -30.40
N LEU A 1150 15.27 6.93 -31.13
CA LEU A 1150 14.83 6.68 -32.49
C LEU A 1150 16.00 6.57 -33.48
N LEU A 1151 16.97 7.49 -33.44
CA LEU A 1151 18.18 7.42 -34.28
C LEU A 1151 19.00 6.15 -34.00
N ALA A 1152 19.02 5.65 -32.76
CA ALA A 1152 19.62 4.36 -32.41
C ALA A 1152 18.85 3.16 -32.99
N LYS A 1153 17.52 3.16 -32.94
CA LYS A 1153 16.68 2.13 -33.59
C LYS A 1153 16.80 2.15 -35.12
N ILE A 1154 16.86 3.35 -35.72
CA ILE A 1154 17.07 3.54 -37.16
C ILE A 1154 18.48 3.06 -37.55
N ALA A 1155 19.51 3.39 -36.77
CA ALA A 1155 20.87 2.88 -36.98
C ALA A 1155 20.90 1.35 -36.92
N THR A 1156 20.22 0.74 -35.95
CA THR A 1156 20.14 -0.74 -35.84
C THR A 1156 19.43 -1.38 -37.05
N ILE A 1157 18.34 -0.78 -37.53
CA ILE A 1157 17.60 -1.27 -38.72
C ILE A 1157 18.40 -1.12 -40.01
N LEU A 1158 19.21 -0.06 -40.14
CA LEU A 1158 20.10 0.16 -41.29
C LEU A 1158 21.29 -0.79 -41.26
N ASP A 1159 21.83 -1.06 -40.07
CA ASP A 1159 22.95 -1.98 -39.84
C ASP A 1159 22.54 -3.45 -40.08
N ASP A 1160 21.37 -3.87 -39.59
CA ASP A 1160 20.76 -5.18 -39.86
C ASP A 1160 20.49 -5.44 -41.36
N ARG A 1161 20.42 -4.37 -42.17
CA ARG A 1161 20.25 -4.44 -43.63
C ARG A 1161 21.54 -4.17 -44.42
N GLY A 1162 22.68 -4.00 -43.74
CA GLY A 1162 24.01 -3.81 -44.33
C GLY A 1162 24.25 -2.43 -44.96
N LEU A 1163 23.50 -1.41 -44.54
CA LEU A 1163 23.60 -0.04 -45.06
C LEU A 1163 24.45 0.84 -44.11
N VAL A 1164 25.23 1.77 -44.66
CA VAL A 1164 26.33 2.43 -43.92
C VAL A 1164 25.81 3.56 -43.02
N VAL A 1165 25.92 3.36 -41.70
CA VAL A 1165 25.48 4.27 -40.61
C VAL A 1165 26.23 5.61 -40.55
N SER A 1166 27.39 5.72 -41.23
CA SER A 1166 28.29 6.90 -41.15
C SER A 1166 27.64 8.22 -41.63
N ALA A 1167 26.53 8.17 -42.36
CA ALA A 1167 25.83 9.36 -42.81
C ALA A 1167 25.18 10.17 -41.65
N LEU A 1168 24.92 9.55 -40.49
CA LEU A 1168 24.23 10.19 -39.35
C LEU A 1168 25.17 10.90 -38.35
N GLU A 1169 26.48 10.69 -38.44
CA GLU A 1169 27.48 11.28 -37.53
C GLU A 1169 27.43 12.82 -37.44
N PRO A 1170 27.25 13.60 -38.52
CA PRO A 1170 27.26 15.05 -38.44
C PRO A 1170 26.06 15.65 -37.70
N VAL A 1171 24.93 14.92 -37.66
CA VAL A 1171 23.70 15.36 -36.95
C VAL A 1171 23.80 15.08 -35.45
N LEU A 1172 24.53 14.02 -35.08
CA LEU A 1172 24.80 13.69 -33.68
C LEU A 1172 25.92 14.56 -33.08
N ALA A 1173 26.80 15.11 -33.93
CA ALA A 1173 27.99 15.87 -33.54
C ALA A 1173 27.82 17.40 -33.43
N SER A 1174 26.64 17.99 -33.68
CA SER A 1174 26.50 19.46 -33.66
C SER A 1174 26.54 20.07 -32.24
N ASP A 1175 27.60 20.83 -31.97
CA ASP A 1175 27.93 21.81 -30.90
C ASP A 1175 26.85 22.21 -29.86
N ALA A 1176 26.38 21.26 -29.04
CA ALA A 1176 25.74 21.57 -27.76
C ALA A 1176 26.75 21.36 -26.61
N PRO A 1177 26.87 22.31 -25.64
CA PRO A 1177 27.94 22.31 -24.64
C PRO A 1177 27.96 21.07 -23.74
N GLU A 1178 29.17 20.57 -23.43
CA GLU A 1178 29.49 19.29 -22.77
C GLU A 1178 28.89 19.09 -21.36
N SER A 1179 28.31 20.12 -20.73
CA SER A 1179 27.75 20.05 -19.37
C SER A 1179 26.33 19.44 -19.26
N THR A 1180 25.79 18.91 -20.36
CA THR A 1180 24.43 18.32 -20.44
C THR A 1180 24.42 16.86 -20.89
N PHE A 1181 25.58 16.21 -20.98
CA PHE A 1181 25.69 14.82 -21.44
C PHE A 1181 25.51 13.80 -20.31
N ASP A 1182 24.63 12.82 -20.53
CA ASP A 1182 24.58 11.57 -19.78
C ASP A 1182 25.70 10.62 -20.29
N PRO A 1183 26.64 10.18 -19.43
CA PRO A 1183 27.75 9.32 -19.82
C PRO A 1183 27.34 7.95 -20.39
N SER A 1184 26.16 7.45 -20.02
CA SER A 1184 25.67 6.13 -20.46
C SER A 1184 25.35 6.07 -21.97
N LEU A 1185 24.91 7.19 -22.54
CA LEU A 1185 24.55 7.30 -23.96
C LEU A 1185 25.78 7.50 -24.87
N HIS A 1186 26.84 8.13 -24.36
CA HIS A 1186 28.12 8.22 -25.06
C HIS A 1186 28.77 6.84 -25.24
N GLN A 1187 28.52 5.92 -24.29
CA GLN A 1187 29.01 4.55 -24.30
C GLN A 1187 28.23 3.64 -25.27
N MET A 1188 26.91 3.84 -25.41
CA MET A 1188 26.09 3.14 -26.42
C MET A 1188 26.48 3.54 -27.86
N TYR A 1189 26.83 4.80 -28.09
CA TYR A 1189 27.34 5.29 -29.38
C TYR A 1189 28.70 4.64 -29.75
N GLN A 1190 29.59 4.46 -28.77
CA GLN A 1190 30.87 3.76 -28.94
C GLN A 1190 30.71 2.24 -29.19
N GLN A 1191 29.63 1.62 -28.71
CA GLN A 1191 29.33 0.20 -28.93
C GLN A 1191 28.76 -0.09 -30.32
N ALA A 1192 28.02 0.85 -30.92
CA ALA A 1192 27.47 0.73 -32.28
C ALA A 1192 28.51 0.92 -33.42
N GLN A 1193 29.76 1.30 -33.10
CA GLN A 1193 30.85 1.49 -34.06
C GLN A 1193 31.78 0.26 -34.22
N ARG A 1194 31.42 -0.91 -33.69
CA ARG A 1194 32.21 -2.14 -33.88
C ARG A 1194 31.61 -3.00 -34.99
N PRO A 1195 32.44 -3.49 -35.93
CA PRO A 1195 32.00 -4.09 -37.19
C PRO A 1195 31.23 -5.40 -37.05
#